data_AF-A0A948E9J7-F1
#
_entry.id   AF-A0A948E9J7-F1
#
_cell.length_a   1.000
_cell.length_b   1.000
_cell.length_c   1.000
_cell.angle_alpha   90.00
_cell.angle_beta   90.00
_cell.angle_gamma   90.00
#
_symmetry.space_group_name_H-M   'P 1'
#
loop_
_entity.id
_entity.type
_entity.pdbx_description
1 polymer ?
#
loop_
_entity_poly.entity_id
_entity_poly.type
_entity_poly.pdbx_seq_one_letter_code
_entity_poly.pdbx_strand_id
1 'polypeptide(L)'
;MGFKVLIAEDDRHTRTILEHIFTKDPAFKEMDIELLLAADGEQALRHFRTHDPDLIISDLLMPKMDGFAFCRAVRESPRGKDKPLIITSAIYKETALLNRLREELQVTFFPKPFQVREFTNEVLNLINKPASIEEVEFTRDRITMSGPFRGPLADKSLPSILLDIQKIEGTGVLNLERGKMTKDIYFQFGRPIGAESNIRHENLGNYLVSKNILTENQHQTLLLEAKEKRVSFLKALLDSKQFNDELVLKYHSSLVKVRIVNSFRWHDGTYAFVPGDNFSDRITKAPVDPVALVFAGLKRISDLDEIAQRLEDKILSIIEVTPQGKSLHPEFARIFGETVSSQIQSGVTTMGELLGKGIEPVLVYTHIYVMAETLMIKLHKTDSTQSTASYIQMAEDPLNLSNLKKAATSSVEPEDEISIVVNVPAPPTNSLDGGLILDLPMEVEGAEGDDRAKKVRDFYIEVHEKDYFELLGVSPDAAPGLIESAYQRLSEEYSFARFTDVDMGPDHFKLEEINEFLKIARRTLMDPELKQDYMEKSQKVKESGEASLDAEVLARRGQEHLKLGNVAEAQKLLENAVNLKPEIGDYHAFYAKALYQSGEPKERYLRSLHSAIDLAPDSLSVNLIAGEINNGIGMSDEAIGFYEKVLDFQPEHEPAFEMLEQIHKERGDWRVLERLHRKLIHLCGNRRPARTIALAKSLAVLYEKHLQDYEKAKAAWEIVLSVMPHDSEARMALDRIKENLSSVALTPEESLQRIREQITTSPFLPELYEAGFNTIIDARPDLAYMFASCLKALGSTNEQALAYFARHTPHFLARAWKPIDGDIWQGITDSNDLESVGKIFEVLCLSIPEPSIFSMQEILENPVEPGDLPEQWNRVLNYLAYELSIPVPQVCFSNHLSKPSLTVKNGAFVISAPVAMAHEDNGQKIAALLTPLAAAYWTGRALPLVVPPEQLLLLLKAVLEFIAPKGVADAQVQALKQKIDLGGGGLKAHLAKIFNDISAQRGNINVTQWSRGVHRSCNNLALLLSQNLPLVFSPLNQDEQSSLLIYAVSDRCLTARRNLGLSIDV
;
A
#
# COMPACT_ATOMS: atom_id res chain seq x y z
N MET A 1 -5.58 46.81 -35.98
CA MET A 1 -4.13 46.56 -35.97
C MET A 1 -3.96 45.22 -35.30
N GLY A 2 -3.35 44.25 -36.00
CA GLY A 2 -3.16 42.91 -35.46
C GLY A 2 -2.13 42.91 -34.32
N PHE A 3 -2.34 42.05 -33.33
CA PHE A 3 -1.49 41.87 -32.16
C PHE A 3 -0.22 41.12 -32.56
N LYS A 4 0.95 41.74 -32.39
CA LYS A 4 2.22 41.19 -32.90
C LYS A 4 2.95 40.38 -31.85
N VAL A 5 3.25 39.12 -32.16
CA VAL A 5 4.03 38.25 -31.27
C VAL A 5 5.37 37.92 -31.92
N LEU A 6 6.47 38.26 -31.25
CA LEU A 6 7.83 37.89 -31.66
C LEU A 6 8.25 36.61 -30.95
N ILE A 7 8.59 35.57 -31.71
CA ILE A 7 9.09 34.29 -31.20
C ILE A 7 10.54 34.13 -31.66
N ALA A 8 11.48 34.18 -30.72
CA ALA A 8 12.90 33.92 -30.93
C ALA A 8 13.24 32.52 -30.39
N GLU A 9 13.49 31.58 -31.28
CA GLU A 9 13.76 30.17 -30.95
C GLU A 9 14.65 29.60 -32.05
N ASP A 10 15.80 29.03 -31.70
CA ASP A 10 16.76 28.52 -32.68
C ASP A 10 16.38 27.10 -33.15
N ASP A 11 15.83 26.28 -32.26
CA ASP A 11 15.29 24.96 -32.60
C ASP A 11 14.02 25.08 -33.47
N ARG A 12 14.13 24.55 -34.70
CA ARG A 12 13.04 24.64 -35.69
C ARG A 12 11.79 23.89 -35.23
N HIS A 13 11.93 22.79 -34.48
CA HIS A 13 10.80 21.99 -34.04
C HIS A 13 9.98 22.74 -32.99
N THR A 14 10.65 23.24 -31.95
CA THR A 14 10.04 24.02 -30.87
C THR A 14 9.41 25.32 -31.38
N ARG A 15 10.08 26.01 -32.32
CA ARG A 15 9.53 27.21 -32.96
C ARG A 15 8.24 26.91 -33.72
N THR A 16 8.18 25.76 -34.40
CA THR A 16 6.97 25.32 -35.12
C THR A 16 5.83 25.00 -34.15
N ILE A 17 6.11 24.42 -32.99
CA ILE A 17 5.12 24.16 -31.95
C ILE A 17 4.55 25.49 -31.43
N LEU A 18 5.40 26.44 -31.07
CA LEU A 18 4.96 27.76 -30.59
C LEU A 18 4.12 28.50 -31.65
N GLU A 19 4.52 28.43 -32.93
CA GLU A 19 3.72 28.96 -34.04
C GLU A 19 2.36 28.27 -34.15
N HIS A 20 2.30 26.95 -33.98
CA HIS A 20 1.04 26.19 -34.01
C HIS A 20 0.10 26.55 -32.86
N ILE A 21 0.62 26.88 -31.69
CA ILE A 21 -0.21 27.32 -30.55
C ILE A 21 -0.98 28.58 -30.93
N PHE A 22 -0.30 29.62 -31.42
CA PHE A 22 -0.95 30.89 -31.77
C PHE A 22 -1.87 30.78 -33.01
N THR A 23 -1.59 29.87 -33.94
CA THR A 23 -2.38 29.75 -35.19
C THR A 23 -3.52 28.73 -35.13
N LYS A 24 -3.44 27.69 -34.28
CA LYS A 24 -4.42 26.59 -34.23
C LYS A 24 -5.17 26.46 -32.91
N ASP A 25 -4.66 27.00 -31.80
CA ASP A 25 -5.37 26.91 -30.53
C ASP A 25 -6.64 27.77 -30.59
N PRO A 26 -7.84 27.20 -30.29
CA PRO A 26 -9.09 27.94 -30.31
C PRO A 26 -9.08 29.16 -29.40
N ALA A 27 -8.23 29.21 -28.36
CA ALA A 27 -8.11 30.35 -27.46
C ALA A 27 -7.64 31.65 -28.14
N PHE A 28 -6.90 31.55 -29.25
CA PHE A 28 -6.38 32.70 -30.00
C PHE A 28 -7.11 32.94 -31.33
N LYS A 29 -8.09 32.10 -31.68
CA LYS A 29 -8.78 32.09 -32.99
C LYS A 29 -9.53 33.38 -33.32
N GLU A 30 -9.98 34.12 -32.32
CA GLU A 30 -10.70 35.39 -32.48
C GLU A 30 -9.77 36.61 -32.43
N MET A 31 -8.47 36.42 -32.20
CA MET A 31 -7.46 37.49 -32.20
C MET A 31 -6.76 37.57 -33.56
N ASP A 32 -6.67 38.77 -34.12
CA ASP A 32 -5.88 39.05 -35.33
C ASP A 32 -4.39 39.10 -34.95
N ILE A 33 -3.70 37.95 -34.92
CA ILE A 33 -2.30 37.83 -34.46
C ILE A 33 -1.34 37.76 -35.64
N GLU A 34 -0.31 38.61 -35.63
CA GLU A 34 0.80 38.56 -36.59
C GLU A 34 2.06 37.99 -35.90
N LEU A 35 2.59 36.88 -36.42
CA LEU A 35 3.78 36.22 -35.86
C LEU A 35 5.06 36.68 -36.55
N LEU A 36 6.03 37.13 -35.76
CA LEU A 36 7.38 37.45 -36.20
C LEU A 36 8.32 36.34 -35.68
N LEU A 37 8.94 35.59 -36.58
CA LEU A 37 9.80 34.46 -36.21
C LEU A 37 11.29 34.83 -36.37
N ALA A 38 12.07 34.57 -35.33
CA ALA A 38 13.52 34.75 -35.33
C ALA A 38 14.23 33.45 -34.93
N ALA A 39 15.33 33.14 -35.60
CA ALA A 39 16.14 31.95 -35.33
C ALA A 39 17.37 32.24 -34.45
N ASP A 40 17.65 33.50 -34.17
CA ASP A 40 18.75 33.95 -33.31
C ASP A 40 18.42 35.30 -32.65
N GLY A 41 19.13 35.65 -31.57
CA GLY A 41 18.84 36.86 -30.79
C GLY A 41 19.13 38.18 -31.55
N GLU A 42 20.05 38.19 -32.52
CA GLU A 42 20.31 39.37 -33.34
C GLU A 42 19.18 39.64 -34.34
N GLN A 43 18.63 38.59 -34.94
CA GLN A 43 17.44 38.66 -35.77
C GLN A 43 16.23 39.10 -34.93
N ALA A 44 16.07 38.56 -33.72
CA ALA A 44 15.02 38.96 -32.80
C ALA A 44 15.10 40.45 -32.44
N LEU A 45 16.29 40.95 -32.13
CA LEU A 45 16.52 42.37 -31.84
C LEU A 45 16.24 43.28 -33.04
N ARG A 46 16.54 42.84 -34.26
CA ARG A 46 16.17 43.57 -35.48
C ARG A 46 14.65 43.63 -35.64
N HIS A 47 13.94 42.50 -35.46
CA HIS A 47 12.49 42.47 -35.54
C HIS A 47 11.84 43.36 -34.48
N PHE A 48 12.33 43.31 -33.24
CA PHE A 48 11.86 44.16 -32.16
C PHE A 48 11.97 45.66 -32.51
N ARG A 49 13.14 46.10 -33.02
CA ARG A 49 13.37 47.51 -33.36
C ARG A 49 12.55 48.03 -34.54
N THR A 50 12.17 47.14 -35.46
CA THR A 50 11.51 47.51 -36.73
C THR A 50 10.00 47.33 -36.69
N HIS A 51 9.48 46.33 -35.97
CA HIS A 51 8.06 45.95 -36.01
C HIS A 51 7.29 46.22 -34.70
N ASP A 52 7.98 46.59 -33.62
CA ASP A 52 7.42 46.95 -32.29
C ASP A 52 6.40 45.92 -31.74
N PRO A 53 6.81 44.66 -31.49
CA PRO A 53 5.91 43.59 -31.08
C PRO A 53 5.23 43.87 -29.74
N ASP A 54 4.05 43.29 -29.55
CA ASP A 54 3.21 43.42 -28.36
C ASP A 54 3.52 42.34 -27.30
N LEU A 55 4.02 41.18 -27.73
CA LEU A 55 4.53 40.11 -26.87
C LEU A 55 5.82 39.55 -27.46
N ILE A 56 6.80 39.22 -26.61
CA ILE A 56 8.05 38.63 -27.04
C ILE A 56 8.29 37.35 -26.24
N ILE A 57 8.54 36.26 -26.96
CA ILE A 57 8.90 34.95 -26.43
C ILE A 57 10.30 34.63 -26.94
N SER A 58 11.22 34.30 -26.04
CA SER A 58 12.61 33.98 -26.39
C SER A 58 13.03 32.68 -25.75
N ASP A 59 13.69 31.80 -26.49
CA ASP A 59 14.51 30.75 -25.87
C ASP A 59 15.70 31.39 -25.15
N LEU A 60 16.21 30.68 -24.15
CA LEU A 60 17.35 31.12 -23.36
C LEU A 60 18.68 30.93 -24.10
N LEU A 61 18.85 29.80 -24.78
CA LEU A 61 20.11 29.40 -25.39
C LEU A 61 20.01 29.50 -26.91
N MET A 62 20.26 30.70 -27.43
CA MET A 62 20.25 30.94 -28.88
C MET A 62 21.64 31.34 -29.39
N PRO A 63 22.00 31.00 -30.65
CA PRO A 63 23.27 31.37 -31.25
C PRO A 63 23.37 32.88 -31.53
N LYS A 64 24.60 33.38 -31.66
CA LYS A 64 25.00 34.80 -31.87
C LYS A 64 24.66 35.76 -30.72
N MET A 65 23.43 35.72 -30.22
CA MET A 65 22.98 36.48 -29.07
C MET A 65 21.99 35.61 -28.29
N ASP A 66 22.33 35.31 -27.03
CA ASP A 66 21.49 34.51 -26.15
C ASP A 66 20.23 35.27 -25.69
N GLY A 67 19.26 34.54 -25.15
CA GLY A 67 17.96 35.08 -24.75
C GLY A 67 18.06 36.13 -23.64
N PHE A 68 19.07 36.04 -22.77
CA PHE A 68 19.29 37.03 -21.71
C PHE A 68 19.80 38.36 -22.28
N ALA A 69 20.84 38.31 -23.11
CA ALA A 69 21.41 39.47 -23.77
C ALA A 69 20.35 40.16 -24.64
N PHE A 70 19.52 39.38 -25.33
CA PHE A 70 18.39 39.90 -26.10
C PHE A 70 17.34 40.59 -25.21
N CYS A 71 16.84 39.93 -24.16
CA CYS A 71 15.82 40.50 -23.27
C CYS A 71 16.32 41.77 -22.55
N ARG A 72 17.59 41.81 -22.16
CA ARG A 72 18.22 43.00 -21.59
C ARG A 72 18.25 44.15 -22.61
N ALA A 73 18.68 43.88 -23.84
CA ALA A 73 18.68 44.89 -24.91
C ALA A 73 17.27 45.42 -25.23
N VAL A 74 16.23 44.58 -25.08
CA VAL A 74 14.83 45.02 -25.18
C VAL A 74 14.44 45.93 -24.02
N ARG A 75 14.76 45.56 -22.77
CA ARG A 75 14.43 46.36 -21.58
C ARG A 75 15.15 47.70 -21.51
N GLU A 76 16.37 47.78 -22.05
CA GLU A 76 17.13 49.02 -22.18
C GLU A 76 16.54 49.98 -23.25
N SER A 77 15.75 49.46 -24.19
CA SER A 77 15.04 50.28 -25.17
C SER A 77 13.84 50.99 -24.54
N PRO A 78 13.62 52.30 -24.81
CA PRO A 78 12.43 53.01 -24.31
C PRO A 78 11.10 52.36 -24.69
N ARG A 79 11.05 51.69 -25.86
CA ARG A 79 9.84 51.00 -26.36
C ARG A 79 9.64 49.62 -25.73
N GLY A 80 10.65 49.08 -25.06
CA GLY A 80 10.65 47.72 -24.53
C GLY A 80 10.51 47.64 -23.01
N LYS A 81 10.37 48.76 -22.29
CA LYS A 81 10.28 48.76 -20.81
C LYS A 81 9.09 47.98 -20.27
N ASP A 82 7.92 48.17 -20.89
CA ASP A 82 6.65 47.60 -20.39
C ASP A 82 6.15 46.44 -21.25
N LYS A 83 6.92 46.01 -22.25
CA LYS A 83 6.51 44.94 -23.16
C LYS A 83 6.51 43.58 -22.43
N PRO A 84 5.45 42.77 -22.50
CA PRO A 84 5.47 41.40 -21.98
C PRO A 84 6.61 40.57 -22.58
N LEU A 85 7.46 39.99 -21.72
CA LEU A 85 8.59 39.15 -22.11
C LEU A 85 8.46 37.77 -21.46
N ILE A 86 8.52 36.71 -22.27
CA ILE A 86 8.56 35.32 -21.81
C ILE A 86 9.88 34.70 -22.24
N ILE A 87 10.60 34.11 -21.30
CA ILE A 87 11.80 33.31 -21.58
C ILE A 87 11.46 31.84 -21.42
N THR A 88 11.77 31.02 -22.42
CA THR A 88 11.66 29.56 -22.34
C THR A 88 13.04 28.93 -22.11
N SER A 89 13.17 27.92 -21.24
CA SER A 89 14.48 27.33 -20.89
C SER A 89 14.41 25.88 -20.41
N ALA A 90 15.43 25.08 -20.74
CA ALA A 90 15.63 23.72 -20.23
C ALA A 90 16.62 23.62 -19.03
N ILE A 91 17.21 24.73 -18.57
CA ILE A 91 18.23 24.72 -17.50
C ILE A 91 17.58 25.06 -16.14
N TYR A 92 17.55 24.08 -15.22
CA TYR A 92 16.96 24.22 -13.87
C TYR A 92 17.97 24.33 -12.72
N LYS A 93 19.28 24.27 -12.98
CA LYS A 93 20.28 24.04 -11.91
C LYS A 93 20.84 25.30 -11.24
N GLU A 94 20.49 26.51 -11.69
CA GLU A 94 20.91 27.78 -11.04
C GLU A 94 19.74 28.76 -10.83
N THR A 95 18.78 28.36 -9.97
CA THR A 95 17.57 29.13 -9.63
C THR A 95 17.85 30.50 -9.00
N ALA A 96 18.99 30.69 -8.32
CA ALA A 96 19.36 31.97 -7.73
C ALA A 96 19.70 33.05 -8.78
N LEU A 97 20.31 32.67 -9.91
CA LEU A 97 20.60 33.58 -11.01
C LEU A 97 19.32 33.91 -11.80
N LEU A 98 18.48 32.90 -12.05
CA LEU A 98 17.20 33.05 -12.74
C LEU A 98 16.25 34.00 -11.99
N ASN A 99 16.17 33.92 -10.66
CA ASN A 99 15.30 34.80 -9.87
C ASN A 99 15.79 36.26 -9.87
N ARG A 100 17.11 36.50 -9.77
CA ARG A 100 17.66 37.86 -9.91
C ARG A 100 17.36 38.46 -11.28
N LEU A 101 17.55 37.68 -12.34
CA LEU A 101 17.26 38.11 -13.70
C LEU A 101 15.75 38.28 -13.95
N ARG A 102 14.90 37.52 -13.24
CA ARG A 102 13.43 37.68 -13.26
C ARG A 102 13.01 39.04 -12.74
N GLU A 103 13.57 39.45 -11.61
CA GLU A 103 13.31 40.73 -10.96
C GLU A 103 13.93 41.89 -11.74
N GLU A 104 15.18 41.74 -12.21
CA GLU A 104 15.91 42.76 -12.97
C GLU A 104 15.26 43.06 -14.33
N LEU A 105 14.90 42.03 -15.08
CA LEU A 105 14.39 42.17 -16.45
C LEU A 105 12.87 42.08 -16.55
N GLN A 106 12.15 41.87 -15.45
CA GLN A 106 10.69 41.71 -15.42
C GLN A 106 10.20 40.74 -16.51
N VAL A 107 10.82 39.55 -16.54
CA VAL A 107 10.53 38.48 -17.52
C VAL A 107 9.77 37.35 -16.85
N THR A 108 8.87 36.70 -17.58
CA THR A 108 8.23 35.46 -17.14
C THR A 108 9.05 34.28 -17.64
N PHE A 109 9.56 33.45 -16.75
CA PHE A 109 10.26 32.22 -17.14
C PHE A 109 9.27 31.07 -17.31
N PHE A 110 9.44 30.30 -18.38
CA PHE A 110 8.62 29.15 -18.70
C PHE A 110 9.48 27.90 -18.98
N PRO A 111 9.44 26.89 -18.10
CA PRO A 111 10.31 25.71 -18.19
C PRO A 111 10.00 24.78 -19.37
N LYS A 112 11.02 24.23 -20.06
CA LYS A 112 10.88 23.17 -21.09
C LYS A 112 11.26 21.79 -20.51
N PRO A 113 10.49 20.71 -20.78
CA PRO A 113 9.27 20.66 -21.61
C PRO A 113 8.05 21.23 -20.86
N PHE A 114 7.10 21.79 -21.61
CA PHE A 114 5.87 22.35 -21.05
C PHE A 114 4.60 21.84 -21.73
N GLN A 115 3.49 21.83 -20.98
CA GLN A 115 2.17 21.56 -21.54
C GLN A 115 1.61 22.79 -22.26
N VAL A 116 1.08 22.59 -23.47
CA VAL A 116 0.52 23.66 -24.31
C VAL A 116 -0.52 24.50 -23.58
N ARG A 117 -1.42 23.86 -22.81
CA ARG A 117 -2.48 24.56 -22.07
C ARG A 117 -1.96 25.52 -21.01
N GLU A 118 -0.90 25.13 -20.30
CA GLU A 118 -0.29 25.97 -19.26
C GLU A 118 0.39 27.20 -19.89
N PHE A 119 1.07 27.00 -21.03
CA PHE A 119 1.68 28.10 -21.79
C PHE A 119 0.63 29.07 -22.32
N THR A 120 -0.44 28.55 -22.93
CA THR A 120 -1.57 29.34 -23.44
C THR A 120 -2.19 30.22 -22.34
N ASN A 121 -2.43 29.67 -21.15
CA ASN A 121 -3.00 30.42 -20.03
C ASN A 121 -2.08 31.55 -19.54
N GLU A 122 -0.78 31.31 -19.45
CA GLU A 122 0.17 32.32 -19.01
C GLU A 122 0.28 33.47 -20.01
N VAL A 123 0.28 33.15 -21.31
CA VAL A 123 0.23 34.15 -22.37
C VAL A 123 -1.05 34.99 -22.29
N LEU A 124 -2.22 34.36 -22.10
CA LEU A 124 -3.49 35.07 -21.98
C LEU A 124 -3.53 35.99 -20.75
N ASN A 125 -2.96 35.57 -19.61
CA ASN A 125 -2.86 36.40 -18.42
C ASN A 125 -2.02 37.65 -18.65
N LEU A 126 -0.94 37.53 -19.43
CA LEU A 126 -0.08 38.66 -19.78
C LEU A 126 -0.74 39.62 -20.78
N ILE A 127 -1.54 39.09 -21.71
CA ILE A 127 -2.29 39.90 -22.68
C ILE A 127 -3.45 40.66 -22.00
N ASN A 128 -4.10 40.07 -20.98
CA ASN A 128 -5.33 40.58 -20.38
C ASN A 128 -5.16 41.50 -19.15
N LYS A 129 -3.95 41.98 -18.82
CA LYS A 129 -3.75 42.93 -17.69
C LYS A 129 -4.11 44.37 -18.10
N PRO A 130 -5.15 45.02 -17.52
CA PRO A 130 -5.34 46.46 -17.66
C PRO A 130 -4.51 47.23 -16.63
N ALA A 131 -3.93 48.35 -17.03
CA ALA A 131 -3.19 49.25 -16.16
C ALA A 131 -4.13 50.01 -15.20
N SER A 132 -3.65 50.21 -13.96
CA SER A 132 -4.16 51.04 -12.85
C SER A 132 -5.22 50.45 -11.90
N ILE A 133 -4.95 50.64 -10.61
CA ILE A 133 -5.63 50.14 -9.41
C ILE A 133 -6.50 51.26 -8.83
N GLU A 134 -7.70 50.93 -8.32
CA GLU A 134 -8.29 51.63 -7.17
C GLU A 134 -8.86 50.63 -6.15
N GLU A 135 -8.65 50.98 -4.89
CA GLU A 135 -8.69 50.14 -3.69
C GLU A 135 -10.11 49.76 -3.25
N VAL A 136 -10.29 48.48 -2.87
CA VAL A 136 -11.34 48.07 -1.95
C VAL A 136 -10.66 47.57 -0.67
N GLU A 137 -11.05 48.21 0.43
CA GLU A 137 -10.56 48.03 1.80
C GLU A 137 -10.38 46.56 2.21
N PHE A 138 -9.12 46.16 2.39
CA PHE A 138 -8.72 45.01 3.19
C PHE A 138 -7.67 45.44 4.21
N THR A 139 -7.95 46.52 4.94
CA THR A 139 -7.14 46.98 6.07
C THR A 139 -7.72 46.47 7.37
N ARG A 140 -7.19 45.32 7.85
CA ARG A 140 -6.57 45.27 9.19
C ARG A 140 -5.77 44.02 9.58
N ASP A 141 -5.78 42.91 8.83
CA ASP A 141 -5.00 41.72 9.26
C ASP A 141 -3.75 41.39 8.43
N ARG A 142 -3.40 42.18 7.40
CA ARG A 142 -2.15 41.98 6.63
C ARG A 142 -0.90 42.65 7.22
N ILE A 143 -1.00 43.28 8.41
CA ILE A 143 0.13 43.95 9.08
C ILE A 143 0.74 43.13 10.24
N THR A 144 0.27 41.92 10.53
CA THR A 144 0.95 41.04 11.50
C THR A 144 1.15 39.65 10.94
N MET A 145 2.12 39.43 10.04
CA MET A 145 2.78 38.12 9.85
C MET A 145 4.12 38.18 9.07
N SER A 146 4.64 39.35 8.66
CA SER A 146 6.04 39.47 8.19
C SER A 146 7.04 39.68 9.34
N GLY A 147 6.54 39.85 10.57
CA GLY A 147 7.31 39.80 11.81
C GLY A 147 7.06 38.50 12.57
N PRO A 148 7.82 38.24 13.65
CA PRO A 148 7.62 37.04 14.44
C PRO A 148 6.19 36.99 14.98
N PHE A 149 5.52 35.88 14.73
CA PHE A 149 4.15 35.66 15.18
C PHE A 149 4.12 34.45 16.11
N ARG A 150 3.31 34.52 17.16
CA ARG A 150 3.20 33.46 18.16
C ARG A 150 1.79 33.37 18.70
N GLY A 151 1.41 32.19 19.16
CA GLY A 151 0.10 31.97 19.77
C GLY A 151 -0.03 30.56 20.34
N PRO A 152 -1.13 30.26 21.02
CA PRO A 152 -1.44 28.91 21.43
C PRO A 152 -1.93 28.08 20.22
N LEU A 153 -1.53 26.80 20.18
CA LEU A 153 -1.99 25.85 19.16
C LEU A 153 -3.49 25.53 19.27
N ALA A 154 -4.10 25.82 20.42
CA ALA A 154 -5.54 25.70 20.63
C ALA A 154 -6.36 26.71 19.80
N ASP A 155 -5.79 27.90 19.52
CA ASP A 155 -6.48 28.94 18.74
C ASP A 155 -6.30 28.73 17.24
N LYS A 156 -5.16 28.16 16.84
CA LYS A 156 -4.81 27.92 15.45
C LYS A 156 -3.97 26.65 15.31
N SER A 157 -4.50 25.69 14.57
CA SER A 157 -3.87 24.40 14.36
C SER A 157 -2.56 24.52 13.58
N LEU A 158 -1.65 23.59 13.83
CA LEU A 158 -0.37 23.53 13.10
C LEU A 158 -0.56 23.39 11.57
N PRO A 159 -1.45 22.52 11.04
CA PRO A 159 -1.74 22.46 9.61
C PRO A 159 -2.09 23.82 8.98
N SER A 160 -2.92 24.62 9.64
CA SER A 160 -3.26 25.96 9.17
C SER A 160 -2.05 26.90 9.19
N ILE A 161 -1.24 26.85 10.25
CA ILE A 161 -0.03 27.68 10.38
C ILE A 161 0.97 27.36 9.25
N LEU A 162 1.15 26.09 8.90
CA LEU A 162 2.02 25.67 7.78
C LEU A 162 1.57 26.26 6.44
N LEU A 163 0.27 26.21 6.16
CA LEU A 163 -0.30 26.75 4.93
C LEU A 163 -0.22 28.28 4.89
N ASP A 164 -0.30 28.96 6.03
CA ASP A 164 -0.11 30.41 6.10
C ASP A 164 1.34 30.81 5.83
N ILE A 165 2.31 30.08 6.39
CA ILE A 165 3.74 30.28 6.08
C ILE A 165 4.02 30.06 4.59
N GLN A 166 3.40 29.04 3.99
CA GLN A 166 3.49 28.81 2.55
C GLN A 166 2.91 29.99 1.76
N LYS A 167 1.71 30.45 2.13
CA LYS A 167 1.00 31.53 1.43
C LYS A 167 1.74 32.86 1.46
N ILE A 168 2.48 33.13 2.53
CA ILE A 168 3.32 34.33 2.66
C ILE A 168 4.76 34.09 2.17
N GLU A 169 5.07 32.92 1.63
CA GLU A 169 6.41 32.48 1.21
C GLU A 169 7.48 32.71 2.30
N GLY A 170 7.10 32.48 3.56
CA GLY A 170 7.91 32.82 4.72
C GLY A 170 9.22 32.03 4.76
N THR A 171 10.32 32.72 5.05
CA THR A 171 11.63 32.12 5.36
C THR A 171 11.95 32.40 6.83
N GLY A 172 12.13 31.34 7.63
CA GLY A 172 12.20 31.46 9.08
C GLY A 172 12.10 30.12 9.81
N VAL A 173 12.13 30.16 11.14
CA VAL A 173 11.99 28.99 12.01
C VAL A 173 10.63 29.04 12.71
N LEU A 174 9.84 27.98 12.60
CA LEU A 174 8.63 27.77 13.41
C LEU A 174 8.98 26.91 14.63
N ASN A 175 9.06 27.53 15.79
CA ASN A 175 9.22 26.87 17.08
C ASN A 175 7.85 26.41 17.60
N LEU A 176 7.77 25.17 18.07
CA LEU A 176 6.61 24.56 18.69
C LEU A 176 6.98 24.07 20.08
N GLU A 177 6.17 24.37 21.08
CA GLU A 177 6.41 23.99 22.46
C GLU A 177 5.16 23.41 23.12
N ARG A 178 5.31 22.25 23.77
CA ARG A 178 4.26 21.62 24.56
C ARG A 178 4.87 20.97 25.81
N GLY A 179 4.74 21.65 26.95
CA GLY A 179 5.36 21.22 28.20
C GLY A 179 6.89 21.25 28.10
N LYS A 180 7.55 20.08 28.14
CA LYS A 180 9.01 19.94 27.95
C LYS A 180 9.41 19.58 26.51
N MET A 181 8.44 19.33 25.64
CA MET A 181 8.69 18.92 24.25
C MET A 181 8.78 20.16 23.37
N THR A 182 9.83 20.24 22.55
CA THR A 182 10.06 21.35 21.62
C THR A 182 10.42 20.82 20.24
N LYS A 183 9.94 21.51 19.20
CA LYS A 183 10.24 21.21 17.80
C LYS A 183 10.44 22.48 17.01
N ASP A 184 11.45 22.48 16.15
CA ASP A 184 11.79 23.61 15.30
C ASP A 184 11.65 23.19 13.84
N ILE A 185 10.82 23.87 13.07
CA ILE A 185 10.59 23.58 11.65
C ILE A 185 11.15 24.75 10.84
N TYR A 186 12.05 24.44 9.92
CA TYR A 186 12.79 25.43 9.12
C TYR A 186 12.12 25.62 7.77
N PHE A 187 11.84 26.87 7.40
CA PHE A 187 11.17 27.23 6.15
C PHE A 187 12.06 28.07 5.27
N GLN A 188 12.03 27.78 3.97
CA GLN A 188 12.60 28.63 2.94
C GLN A 188 11.58 28.79 1.82
N PHE A 189 11.23 30.04 1.51
CA PHE A 189 10.18 30.41 0.53
C PHE A 189 8.87 29.66 0.78
N GLY A 190 8.44 29.57 2.04
CA GLY A 190 7.20 28.91 2.42
C GLY A 190 7.25 27.37 2.42
N ARG A 191 8.38 26.76 2.05
CA ARG A 191 8.55 25.29 2.06
C ARG A 191 9.31 24.83 3.29
N PRO A 192 8.83 23.81 4.02
CA PRO A 192 9.62 23.14 5.03
C PRO A 192 10.87 22.52 4.38
N ILE A 193 12.05 22.87 4.85
CA ILE A 193 13.33 22.34 4.38
C ILE A 193 14.08 21.55 5.46
N GLY A 194 13.56 21.53 6.69
CA GLY A 194 14.13 20.78 7.80
C GLY A 194 13.22 20.83 9.02
N ALA A 195 13.41 19.89 9.94
CA ALA A 195 12.74 19.92 11.23
C ALA A 195 13.63 19.27 12.28
N GLU A 196 13.74 19.87 13.46
CA GLU A 196 14.44 19.33 14.63
C GLU A 196 13.45 19.07 15.76
N SER A 197 13.76 18.10 16.60
CA SER A 197 12.88 17.66 17.68
C SER A 197 13.70 17.20 18.87
N ASN A 198 13.32 17.62 20.07
CA ASN A 198 13.93 17.16 21.32
C ASN A 198 13.34 15.82 21.81
N ILE A 199 12.40 15.24 21.06
CA ILE A 199 11.75 13.97 21.38
C ILE A 199 12.68 12.82 21.00
N ARG A 200 13.03 11.98 21.99
CA ARG A 200 14.06 10.94 21.84
C ARG A 200 13.81 9.98 20.67
N HIS A 201 12.57 9.58 20.41
CA HIS A 201 12.22 8.64 19.33
C HIS A 201 12.06 9.32 17.94
N GLU A 202 12.24 10.63 17.86
CA GLU A 202 12.28 11.38 16.60
C GLU A 202 13.72 11.80 16.22
N ASN A 203 14.74 11.32 16.95
CA ASN A 203 16.15 11.54 16.61
C ASN A 203 16.53 10.71 15.37
N LEU A 204 17.37 11.26 14.48
CA LEU A 204 17.85 10.59 13.27
C LEU A 204 18.53 9.25 13.55
N GLY A 205 19.39 9.20 14.56
CA GLY A 205 20.06 7.95 14.91
C GLY A 205 19.08 6.86 15.35
N ASN A 206 18.20 7.15 16.30
CA ASN A 206 17.15 6.21 16.74
C ASN A 206 16.16 5.84 15.62
N TYR A 207 15.86 6.78 14.71
CA TYR A 207 15.01 6.53 13.56
C TYR A 207 15.66 5.55 12.58
N LEU A 208 16.95 5.74 12.26
CA LEU A 208 17.71 4.83 11.41
C LEU A 208 17.90 3.45 12.05
N VAL A 209 18.04 3.39 13.39
CA VAL A 209 18.03 2.13 14.15
C VAL A 209 16.68 1.42 14.01
N SER A 210 15.56 2.15 14.15
CA SER A 210 14.22 1.55 14.00
C SER A 210 13.92 1.02 12.58
N LYS A 211 14.68 1.48 11.58
CA LYS A 211 14.58 1.06 10.18
C LYS A 211 15.65 0.02 9.80
N ASN A 212 16.40 -0.50 10.78
CA ASN A 212 17.48 -1.47 10.60
C ASN A 212 18.62 -0.99 9.66
N ILE A 213 18.83 0.33 9.54
CA ILE A 213 19.91 0.93 8.73
C ILE A 213 21.17 1.12 9.57
N LEU A 214 20.98 1.52 10.84
CA LEU A 214 22.03 1.59 11.84
C LEU A 214 21.81 0.51 12.88
N THR A 215 22.88 -0.16 13.30
CA THR A 215 22.86 -0.90 14.57
C THR A 215 23.00 0.07 15.75
N GLU A 216 22.52 -0.33 16.93
CA GLU A 216 22.64 0.50 18.14
C GLU A 216 24.11 0.84 18.45
N ASN A 217 25.03 -0.08 18.13
CA ASN A 217 26.48 0.14 18.30
C ASN A 217 27.02 1.19 17.33
N GLN A 218 26.68 1.09 16.03
CA GLN A 218 27.06 2.11 15.03
C GLN A 218 26.47 3.49 15.37
N HIS A 219 25.23 3.54 15.87
CA HIS A 219 24.62 4.78 16.33
C HIS A 219 25.42 5.42 17.48
N GLN A 220 25.83 4.63 18.49
CA GLN A 220 26.61 5.15 19.62
C GLN A 220 28.01 5.63 19.19
N THR A 221 28.70 4.89 18.33
CA THR A 221 30.02 5.27 17.79
C THR A 221 29.94 6.58 17.02
N LEU A 222 28.98 6.71 16.09
CA LEU A 222 28.78 7.92 15.32
C LEU A 222 28.36 9.13 16.18
N LEU A 223 27.67 8.88 17.29
CA LEU A 223 27.25 9.92 18.23
C LEU A 223 28.43 10.42 19.08
N LEU A 224 29.36 9.52 19.44
CA LEU A 224 30.64 9.88 20.06
C LEU A 224 31.52 10.66 19.08
N GLU A 225 31.66 10.19 17.84
CA GLU A 225 32.39 10.91 16.79
C GLU A 225 31.81 12.30 16.51
N ALA A 226 30.48 12.42 16.44
CA ALA A 226 29.81 13.70 16.25
C ALA A 226 30.11 14.67 17.40
N LYS A 227 30.15 14.17 18.65
CA LYS A 227 30.50 14.96 19.85
C LYS A 227 31.97 15.38 19.86
N GLU A 228 32.88 14.48 19.53
CA GLU A 228 34.32 14.74 19.48
C GLU A 228 34.68 15.74 18.37
N LYS A 229 34.16 15.53 17.17
CA LYS A 229 34.38 16.39 16.00
C LYS A 229 33.53 17.68 16.04
N ARG A 230 32.61 17.80 17.01
CA ARG A 230 31.63 18.91 17.15
C ARG A 230 30.84 19.17 15.87
N VAL A 231 30.43 18.10 15.17
CA VAL A 231 29.60 18.16 13.95
C VAL A 231 28.22 17.57 14.21
N SER A 232 27.24 17.84 13.35
CA SER A 232 25.91 17.24 13.47
C SER A 232 25.98 15.72 13.27
N PHE A 233 25.05 14.98 13.88
CA PHE A 233 25.02 13.51 13.75
C PHE A 233 24.89 13.05 12.29
N LEU A 234 24.10 13.75 11.48
CA LEU A 234 24.02 13.50 10.03
C LEU A 234 25.37 13.72 9.35
N LYS A 235 26.08 14.79 9.70
CA LYS A 235 27.39 15.08 9.12
C LYS A 235 28.42 14.01 9.52
N ALA A 236 28.43 13.57 10.78
CA ALA A 236 29.26 12.44 11.21
C ALA A 236 28.92 11.14 10.45
N LEU A 237 27.63 10.90 10.18
CA LEU A 237 27.16 9.74 9.41
C LEU A 237 27.62 9.80 7.94
N LEU A 238 27.49 10.95 7.26
CA LEU A 238 27.97 11.15 5.88
C LEU A 238 29.51 11.13 5.81
N ASP A 239 30.19 11.78 6.75
CA ASP A 239 31.65 11.83 6.83
C ASP A 239 32.25 10.44 7.12
N SER A 240 31.49 9.52 7.73
CA SER A 240 31.94 8.16 8.01
C SER A 240 32.14 7.32 6.74
N LYS A 241 31.46 7.65 5.64
CA LYS A 241 31.43 6.89 4.37
C LYS A 241 31.07 5.40 4.51
N GLN A 242 30.59 4.97 5.68
CA GLN A 242 30.21 3.58 5.95
C GLN A 242 28.81 3.24 5.43
N PHE A 243 28.04 4.26 5.04
CA PHE A 243 26.65 4.15 4.64
C PHE A 243 26.45 4.84 3.30
N ASN A 244 25.48 4.35 2.52
CA ASN A 244 25.10 5.01 1.27
C ASN A 244 24.51 6.39 1.58
N ASP A 245 25.19 7.45 1.14
CA ASP A 245 24.81 8.84 1.36
C ASP A 245 23.41 9.14 0.82
N GLU A 246 23.03 8.59 -0.34
CA GLU A 246 21.69 8.77 -0.92
C GLU A 246 20.61 8.14 -0.06
N LEU A 247 20.88 6.94 0.47
CA LEU A 247 19.96 6.23 1.35
C LEU A 247 19.78 7.01 2.67
N VAL A 248 20.88 7.50 3.25
CA VAL A 248 20.88 8.32 4.46
C VAL A 248 20.09 9.62 4.25
N LEU A 249 20.28 10.30 3.12
CA LEU A 249 19.54 11.52 2.77
C LEU A 249 18.05 11.25 2.51
N LYS A 250 17.70 10.10 1.91
CA LYS A 250 16.30 9.64 1.74
C LYS A 250 15.61 9.44 3.09
N TYR A 251 16.27 8.79 4.05
CA TYR A 251 15.72 8.57 5.38
C TYR A 251 15.70 9.84 6.24
N HIS A 252 16.69 10.72 6.12
CA HIS A 252 16.63 12.05 6.72
C HIS A 252 15.41 12.83 6.21
N SER A 253 15.19 12.85 4.89
CA SER A 253 14.05 13.53 4.28
C SER A 253 12.71 12.94 4.76
N SER A 254 12.65 11.62 4.94
CA SER A 254 11.48 10.93 5.49
C SER A 254 11.25 11.29 6.97
N LEU A 255 12.31 11.42 7.77
CA LEU A 255 12.23 11.82 9.16
C LEU A 255 11.74 13.26 9.35
N VAL A 256 12.15 14.19 8.49
CA VAL A 256 11.62 15.57 8.50
C VAL A 256 10.09 15.55 8.35
N LYS A 257 9.56 14.74 7.42
CA LYS A 257 8.10 14.57 7.25
C LYS A 257 7.45 14.01 8.52
N VAL A 258 8.04 12.97 9.11
CA VAL A 258 7.52 12.34 10.35
C VAL A 258 7.48 13.33 11.52
N ARG A 259 8.54 14.11 11.73
CA ARG A 259 8.63 15.13 12.80
C ARG A 259 7.51 16.17 12.69
N ILE A 260 7.24 16.63 11.48
CA ILE A 260 6.18 17.63 11.22
C ILE A 260 4.80 16.99 11.41
N VAL A 261 4.53 15.83 10.80
CA VAL A 261 3.22 15.16 10.85
C VAL A 261 2.84 14.74 12.27
N ASN A 262 3.77 14.22 13.07
CA ASN A 262 3.50 13.86 14.47
C ASN A 262 3.04 15.05 15.32
N SER A 263 3.38 16.27 14.91
CA SER A 263 3.03 17.50 15.62
C SER A 263 1.60 17.96 15.34
N PHE A 264 0.92 17.42 14.33
CA PHE A 264 -0.47 17.75 14.03
C PHE A 264 -1.45 17.25 15.11
N ARG A 265 -1.03 16.29 15.96
CA ARG A 265 -1.77 15.83 17.15
C ARG A 265 -1.66 16.78 18.35
N TRP A 266 -0.92 17.88 18.21
CA TRP A 266 -0.75 18.85 19.31
C TRP A 266 -1.86 19.89 19.23
N HIS A 267 -2.89 19.67 20.04
CA HIS A 267 -4.06 20.56 20.15
C HIS A 267 -3.90 21.60 21.28
N ASP A 268 -2.86 21.45 22.09
CA ASP A 268 -2.43 22.31 23.18
C ASP A 268 -0.91 22.60 23.05
N GLY A 269 -0.47 23.74 23.61
CA GLY A 269 0.90 24.23 23.49
C GLY A 269 0.97 25.57 22.77
N THR A 270 2.18 26.00 22.43
CA THR A 270 2.45 27.30 21.79
C THR A 270 3.29 27.14 20.53
N TYR A 271 3.07 28.02 19.56
CA TYR A 271 3.93 28.16 18.39
C TYR A 271 4.50 29.57 18.34
N ALA A 272 5.69 29.71 17.75
CA ALA A 272 6.30 30.99 17.42
C ALA A 272 7.08 30.86 16.11
N PHE A 273 6.76 31.66 15.10
CA PHE A 273 7.56 31.79 13.89
C PHE A 273 8.53 32.95 14.03
N VAL A 274 9.81 32.71 13.73
CA VAL A 274 10.88 33.71 13.76
C VAL A 274 11.43 33.87 12.33
N PRO A 275 11.16 35.00 11.66
CA PRO A 275 11.67 35.25 10.31
C PRO A 275 13.20 35.38 10.26
N GLY A 276 13.80 34.94 9.16
CA GLY A 276 15.23 35.06 8.90
C GLY A 276 15.86 33.73 8.47
N ASP A 277 17.01 33.79 7.80
CA ASP A 277 17.68 32.62 7.20
C ASP A 277 18.97 32.24 7.95
N ASN A 278 19.06 32.57 9.24
CA ASN A 278 20.29 32.36 10.05
C ASN A 278 20.62 30.87 10.32
N PHE A 279 19.87 29.95 9.72
CA PHE A 279 20.00 28.51 9.88
C PHE A 279 20.45 27.78 8.61
N SER A 280 20.45 28.41 7.42
CA SER A 280 20.67 27.69 6.16
C SER A 280 22.05 27.04 6.04
N ASP A 281 23.05 27.54 6.76
CA ASP A 281 24.38 26.92 6.84
C ASP A 281 24.48 25.79 7.88
N ARG A 282 23.49 25.66 8.78
CA ARG A 282 23.50 24.74 9.92
C ARG A 282 22.61 23.51 9.73
N ILE A 283 21.67 23.55 8.78
CA ILE A 283 20.72 22.48 8.52
C ILE A 283 20.95 21.84 7.15
N THR A 284 20.78 20.53 7.06
CA THR A 284 20.75 19.84 5.76
C THR A 284 19.35 19.93 5.18
N LYS A 285 19.24 20.52 3.97
CA LYS A 285 17.96 20.83 3.34
C LYS A 285 17.31 19.59 2.75
N ALA A 286 16.09 19.31 3.20
CA ALA A 286 15.19 18.28 2.68
C ALA A 286 13.84 18.95 2.36
N PRO A 287 13.69 19.60 1.19
CA PRO A 287 12.48 20.32 0.86
C PRO A 287 11.27 19.38 0.77
N VAL A 288 10.18 19.77 1.41
CA VAL A 288 8.91 19.04 1.41
C VAL A 288 7.83 19.96 0.87
N ASP A 289 6.93 19.41 0.05
CA ASP A 289 5.73 20.12 -0.37
C ASP A 289 4.76 20.29 0.83
N PRO A 290 4.48 21.52 1.27
CA PRO A 290 3.67 21.77 2.47
C PRO A 290 2.22 21.33 2.33
N VAL A 291 1.61 21.44 1.15
CA VAL A 291 0.19 21.09 0.96
C VAL A 291 0.00 19.58 0.95
N ALA A 292 0.84 18.87 0.18
CA ALA A 292 0.84 17.42 0.14
C ALA A 292 1.15 16.82 1.52
N LEU A 293 2.09 17.43 2.27
CA LEU A 293 2.43 17.01 3.63
C LEU A 293 1.26 17.18 4.60
N VAL A 294 0.57 18.32 4.56
CA VAL A 294 -0.58 18.61 5.43
C VAL A 294 -1.71 17.61 5.19
N PHE A 295 -2.12 17.43 3.93
CA PHE A 295 -3.24 16.54 3.61
C PHE A 295 -2.92 15.05 3.84
N ALA A 296 -1.75 14.57 3.39
CA ALA A 296 -1.34 13.19 3.64
C ALA A 296 -1.10 12.92 5.13
N GLY A 297 -0.57 13.92 5.86
CA GLY A 297 -0.33 13.85 7.30
C GLY A 297 -1.62 13.73 8.10
N LEU A 298 -2.59 14.63 7.86
CA LEU A 298 -3.89 14.59 8.52
C LEU A 298 -4.64 13.28 8.22
N LYS A 299 -4.58 12.76 6.99
CA LYS A 299 -5.18 11.45 6.64
C LYS A 299 -4.60 10.29 7.47
N ARG A 300 -3.29 10.31 7.78
CA ARG A 300 -2.59 9.21 8.47
C ARG A 300 -2.72 9.22 9.99
N ILE A 301 -2.87 10.39 10.61
CA ILE A 301 -2.85 10.53 12.08
C ILE A 301 -4.24 10.54 12.72
N SER A 302 -5.28 10.65 11.90
CA SER A 302 -6.68 10.81 12.29
C SER A 302 -7.25 9.55 12.92
N ASP A 303 -7.52 9.60 14.23
CA ASP A 303 -8.32 8.59 14.92
C ASP A 303 -9.81 8.96 14.79
N LEU A 304 -10.61 8.07 14.22
CA LEU A 304 -12.04 8.29 13.99
C LEU A 304 -12.82 8.50 15.29
N ASP A 305 -12.43 7.83 16.39
CA ASP A 305 -13.10 7.96 17.68
C ASP A 305 -12.84 9.37 18.26
N GLU A 306 -11.62 9.90 18.14
CA GLU A 306 -11.25 11.25 18.59
C GLU A 306 -11.92 12.34 17.72
N ILE A 307 -11.97 12.13 16.40
CA ILE A 307 -12.61 13.06 15.47
C ILE A 307 -14.12 13.14 15.70
N ALA A 308 -14.78 11.98 15.84
CA ALA A 308 -16.20 11.92 16.10
C ALA A 308 -16.55 12.66 17.39
N GLN A 309 -15.84 12.39 18.49
CA GLN A 309 -16.06 13.04 19.79
C GLN A 309 -15.88 14.57 19.72
N ARG A 310 -14.96 15.07 18.88
CA ARG A 310 -14.72 16.52 18.72
C ARG A 310 -15.75 17.24 17.86
N LEU A 311 -16.34 16.53 16.91
CA LEU A 311 -17.31 17.08 15.97
C LEU A 311 -18.76 16.83 16.38
N GLU A 312 -18.99 15.96 17.37
CA GLU A 312 -20.31 15.58 17.89
C GLU A 312 -21.17 16.80 18.28
N ASP A 313 -20.63 17.70 19.08
CA ASP A 313 -21.30 18.94 19.49
C ASP A 313 -21.44 19.98 18.37
N LYS A 314 -20.84 19.72 17.20
CA LYS A 314 -20.78 20.64 16.07
C LYS A 314 -21.62 20.19 14.87
N ILE A 315 -22.31 19.05 14.94
CA ILE A 315 -23.10 18.46 13.83
C ILE A 315 -24.10 19.46 13.20
N LEU A 316 -24.68 20.33 14.02
CA LEU A 316 -25.64 21.37 13.60
C LEU A 316 -25.01 22.74 13.27
N SER A 317 -23.67 22.82 13.29
CA SER A 317 -22.95 24.06 12.98
C SER A 317 -23.00 24.36 11.48
N ILE A 318 -23.16 25.64 11.16
CA ILE A 318 -23.13 26.09 9.76
C ILE A 318 -21.68 26.06 9.26
N ILE A 319 -21.49 25.39 8.13
CA ILE A 319 -20.24 25.29 7.38
C ILE A 319 -20.11 26.52 6.49
N GLU A 320 -19.15 27.38 6.80
CA GLU A 320 -18.76 28.50 5.96
C GLU A 320 -17.46 28.17 5.22
N VAL A 321 -17.48 28.20 3.88
CA VAL A 321 -16.28 27.99 3.06
C VAL A 321 -15.44 29.27 3.06
N THR A 322 -14.20 29.18 3.52
CA THR A 322 -13.29 30.33 3.54
C THR A 322 -12.68 30.58 2.16
N PRO A 323 -12.09 31.77 1.91
CA PRO A 323 -11.31 32.02 0.69
C PRO A 323 -10.16 31.01 0.49
N GLN A 324 -9.57 30.52 1.59
CA GLN A 324 -8.53 29.49 1.56
C GLN A 324 -9.11 28.13 1.15
N GLY A 325 -10.32 27.80 1.59
CA GLY A 325 -11.06 26.61 1.14
C GLY A 325 -11.33 26.58 -0.35
N LYS A 326 -11.67 27.74 -0.95
CA LYS A 326 -11.84 27.85 -2.40
C LYS A 326 -10.53 27.62 -3.15
N SER A 327 -9.42 28.17 -2.65
CA SER A 327 -8.10 28.02 -3.26
C SER A 327 -7.55 26.59 -3.19
N LEU A 328 -7.73 25.90 -2.04
CA LEU A 328 -7.19 24.55 -1.81
C LEU A 328 -8.14 23.44 -2.27
N HIS A 329 -9.35 23.78 -2.73
CA HIS A 329 -10.34 22.79 -3.17
C HIS A 329 -9.82 21.81 -4.24
N PRO A 330 -9.11 22.25 -5.31
CA PRO A 330 -8.63 21.32 -6.33
C PRO A 330 -7.65 20.28 -5.78
N GLU A 331 -6.77 20.69 -4.86
CA GLU A 331 -5.78 19.82 -4.24
C GLU A 331 -6.43 18.87 -3.22
N PHE A 332 -7.40 19.36 -2.45
CA PHE A 332 -8.21 18.55 -1.55
C PHE A 332 -9.00 17.48 -2.33
N ALA A 333 -9.69 17.87 -3.41
CA ALA A 333 -10.46 16.97 -4.26
C ALA A 333 -9.59 15.89 -4.91
N ARG A 334 -8.36 16.23 -5.31
CA ARG A 334 -7.39 15.25 -5.84
C ARG A 334 -7.00 14.16 -4.83
N ILE A 335 -6.92 14.49 -3.54
CA ILE A 335 -6.41 13.59 -2.48
C ILE A 335 -7.56 12.82 -1.78
N PHE A 336 -8.70 13.47 -1.57
CA PHE A 336 -9.82 12.94 -0.80
C PHE A 336 -11.08 12.66 -1.65
N GLY A 337 -11.08 13.03 -2.94
CA GLY A 337 -12.25 12.92 -3.81
C GLY A 337 -13.24 14.09 -3.67
N GLU A 338 -14.20 14.18 -4.58
CA GLU A 338 -15.14 15.32 -4.69
C GLU A 338 -16.41 15.16 -3.84
N THR A 339 -16.65 13.99 -3.23
CA THR A 339 -17.95 13.62 -2.66
C THR A 339 -18.48 14.60 -1.62
N VAL A 340 -17.66 14.98 -0.63
CA VAL A 340 -18.06 15.92 0.43
C VAL A 340 -17.88 17.37 -0.03
N SER A 341 -16.79 17.67 -0.73
CA SER A 341 -16.44 19.04 -1.11
C SER A 341 -17.40 19.63 -2.17
N SER A 342 -17.86 18.83 -3.13
CA SER A 342 -18.86 19.23 -4.13
C SER A 342 -20.24 19.52 -3.52
N GLN A 343 -20.61 18.82 -2.44
CA GLN A 343 -21.86 19.06 -1.72
C GLN A 343 -21.82 20.39 -0.96
N ILE A 344 -20.69 20.67 -0.32
CA ILE A 344 -20.46 21.98 0.34
C ILE A 344 -20.46 23.11 -0.70
N GLN A 345 -19.85 22.91 -1.87
CA GLN A 345 -19.87 23.91 -2.96
C GLN A 345 -21.25 24.09 -3.61
N SER A 346 -22.09 23.05 -3.64
CA SER A 346 -23.46 23.10 -4.19
C SER A 346 -24.51 23.63 -3.20
N GLY A 347 -24.09 24.10 -2.03
CA GLY A 347 -24.93 24.84 -1.09
C GLY A 347 -25.40 24.06 0.14
N VAL A 348 -24.79 22.90 0.43
CA VAL A 348 -25.01 22.21 1.72
C VAL A 348 -24.32 23.00 2.83
N THR A 349 -25.07 23.32 3.90
CA THR A 349 -24.62 24.27 4.92
C THR A 349 -24.35 23.65 6.28
N THR A 350 -24.69 22.37 6.53
CA THR A 350 -24.42 21.72 7.82
C THR A 350 -23.92 20.28 7.65
N MET A 351 -23.24 19.74 8.67
CA MET A 351 -22.83 18.32 8.66
C MET A 351 -24.04 17.37 8.71
N GLY A 352 -25.10 17.75 9.44
CA GLY A 352 -26.34 16.98 9.47
C GLY A 352 -26.98 16.80 8.09
N GLU A 353 -26.92 17.82 7.23
CA GLU A 353 -27.39 17.71 5.84
C GLU A 353 -26.51 16.79 4.99
N LEU A 354 -25.18 16.78 5.20
CA LEU A 354 -24.27 15.86 4.50
C LEU A 354 -24.54 14.41 4.88
N LEU A 355 -24.77 14.13 6.17
CA LEU A 355 -25.16 12.81 6.66
C LEU A 355 -26.56 12.41 6.15
N GLY A 356 -27.50 13.35 6.12
CA GLY A 356 -28.86 13.16 5.60
C GLY A 356 -28.92 12.88 4.09
N LYS A 357 -27.86 13.22 3.34
CA LYS A 357 -27.70 12.87 1.92
C LYS A 357 -27.17 11.46 1.67
N GLY A 358 -26.95 10.66 2.73
CA GLY A 358 -26.49 9.28 2.62
C GLY A 358 -24.99 9.14 2.32
N ILE A 359 -24.19 10.19 2.58
CA ILE A 359 -22.73 10.10 2.52
C ILE A 359 -22.24 9.33 3.74
N GLU A 360 -21.28 8.43 3.55
CA GLU A 360 -20.74 7.63 4.65
C GLU A 360 -20.22 8.51 5.81
N PRO A 361 -20.62 8.24 7.07
CA PRO A 361 -20.22 9.06 8.21
C PRO A 361 -18.71 9.21 8.35
N VAL A 362 -17.94 8.14 8.11
CA VAL A 362 -16.47 8.16 8.13
C VAL A 362 -15.91 9.24 7.20
N LEU A 363 -16.46 9.34 5.99
CA LEU A 363 -16.04 10.31 4.98
C LEU A 363 -16.43 11.74 5.40
N VAL A 364 -17.65 11.93 5.90
CA VAL A 364 -18.12 13.24 6.38
C VAL A 364 -17.26 13.74 7.54
N TYR A 365 -17.10 12.93 8.59
CA TYR A 365 -16.32 13.32 9.78
C TYR A 365 -14.85 13.59 9.43
N THR A 366 -14.22 12.73 8.62
CA THR A 366 -12.81 12.91 8.24
C THR A 366 -12.63 14.14 7.36
N HIS A 367 -13.49 14.36 6.36
CA HIS A 367 -13.32 15.48 5.43
C HIS A 367 -13.60 16.82 6.10
N ILE A 368 -14.66 16.91 6.91
CA ILE A 368 -14.95 18.12 7.68
C ILE A 368 -13.81 18.39 8.66
N TYR A 369 -13.30 17.37 9.36
CA TYR A 369 -12.16 17.55 10.26
C TYR A 369 -10.95 18.12 9.53
N VAL A 370 -10.53 17.52 8.42
CA VAL A 370 -9.39 18.01 7.62
C VAL A 370 -9.63 19.43 7.10
N MET A 371 -10.83 19.71 6.59
CA MET A 371 -11.18 21.05 6.09
C MET A 371 -11.22 22.09 7.21
N ALA A 372 -11.62 21.72 8.43
CA ALA A 372 -11.64 22.61 9.59
C ALA A 372 -10.20 22.85 10.11
N GLU A 373 -9.39 21.80 10.25
CA GLU A 373 -7.99 21.88 10.69
C GLU A 373 -7.12 22.68 9.71
N THR A 374 -7.49 22.75 8.43
CA THR A 374 -6.78 23.55 7.42
C THR A 374 -7.40 24.93 7.19
N LEU A 375 -8.40 25.31 7.99
CA LEU A 375 -9.21 26.53 7.82
C LEU A 375 -9.85 26.67 6.42
N MET A 376 -10.04 25.57 5.70
CA MET A 376 -10.84 25.57 4.47
C MET A 376 -12.32 25.84 4.76
N ILE A 377 -12.79 25.43 5.95
CA ILE A 377 -14.12 25.75 6.46
C ILE A 377 -14.06 26.32 7.88
N LYS A 378 -15.07 27.13 8.24
CA LYS A 378 -15.36 27.53 9.63
C LYS A 378 -16.72 26.97 10.03
N LEU A 379 -16.83 26.55 11.29
CA LEU A 379 -18.05 26.00 11.88
C LEU A 379 -18.63 27.02 12.87
N HIS A 380 -19.83 27.53 12.58
CA HIS A 380 -20.54 28.49 13.44
C HIS A 380 -21.69 27.81 14.18
N LYS A 381 -21.80 28.03 15.49
CA LYS A 381 -22.96 27.57 16.27
C LYS A 381 -24.21 28.34 15.86
N THR A 382 -25.32 27.63 15.73
CA THR A 382 -26.65 28.18 15.43
C THR A 382 -27.36 28.63 16.71
N ASP A 383 -27.74 29.91 16.80
CA ASP A 383 -28.51 30.48 17.93
C ASP A 383 -30.03 30.24 17.82
N SER A 384 -30.51 29.51 16.80
CA SER A 384 -31.94 29.40 16.52
C SER A 384 -32.58 28.16 17.18
N THR A 385 -33.47 28.41 18.13
CA THR A 385 -34.43 27.48 18.75
C THR A 385 -35.55 27.02 17.78
N GLN A 386 -35.23 26.65 16.54
CA GLN A 386 -36.22 26.11 15.61
C GLN A 386 -35.81 24.72 15.09
N SER A 387 -36.64 23.75 15.49
CA SER A 387 -36.77 22.38 14.97
C SER A 387 -35.65 21.38 15.24
N THR A 388 -35.31 21.18 16.51
CA THR A 388 -34.60 19.99 17.00
C THR A 388 -35.46 18.71 17.01
N ALA A 389 -36.76 18.78 16.67
CA ALA A 389 -37.67 17.63 16.79
C ALA A 389 -37.88 16.82 15.49
N SER A 390 -37.58 17.37 14.30
CA SER A 390 -37.86 16.71 13.02
C SER A 390 -36.68 15.94 12.42
N TYR A 391 -35.44 16.24 12.81
CA TYR A 391 -34.25 15.57 12.26
C TYR A 391 -33.76 14.37 13.07
N ILE A 392 -34.19 14.24 14.34
CA ILE A 392 -33.80 13.15 15.25
C ILE A 392 -34.62 11.87 14.99
N GLN A 393 -35.71 11.93 14.23
CA GLN A 393 -36.55 10.75 13.94
C GLN A 393 -36.14 9.91 12.72
N MET A 394 -35.10 10.29 11.96
CA MET A 394 -34.64 9.53 10.78
C MET A 394 -33.22 8.94 10.90
N ALA A 395 -32.58 9.06 12.05
CA ALA A 395 -31.33 8.37 12.35
C ALA A 395 -31.62 7.29 13.39
N GLU A 396 -31.79 6.04 12.96
CA GLU A 396 -31.65 4.90 13.86
C GLU A 396 -30.19 4.91 14.36
N ASP A 397 -30.01 5.50 15.53
CA ASP A 397 -28.82 5.46 16.39
C ASP A 397 -27.58 6.24 15.88
N PRO A 398 -27.50 7.57 16.11
CA PRO A 398 -26.35 8.40 15.69
C PRO A 398 -25.03 8.05 16.39
N LEU A 399 -25.05 7.18 17.39
CA LEU A 399 -23.99 6.99 18.38
C LEU A 399 -23.55 5.53 18.53
N ASN A 400 -23.74 4.70 17.51
CA ASN A 400 -23.22 3.35 17.54
C ASN A 400 -21.75 3.30 17.07
N LEU A 401 -20.82 3.73 17.96
CA LEU A 401 -19.36 3.63 17.76
C LEU A 401 -18.91 2.21 17.35
N SER A 402 -19.69 1.18 17.65
CA SER A 402 -19.40 -0.21 17.27
C SER A 402 -19.55 -0.48 15.76
N ASN A 403 -20.43 0.25 15.06
CA ASN A 403 -20.62 0.13 13.62
C ASN A 403 -19.57 0.92 12.82
N LEU A 404 -19.07 2.04 13.36
CA LEU A 404 -17.89 2.75 12.83
C LEU A 404 -16.62 1.89 12.90
N LYS A 405 -16.47 1.09 13.97
CA LYS A 405 -15.37 0.11 14.08
C LYS A 405 -15.48 -1.01 13.06
N LYS A 406 -16.69 -1.53 12.79
CA LYS A 406 -16.91 -2.54 11.74
C LYS A 406 -16.63 -2.02 10.33
N ALA A 407 -16.96 -0.77 10.03
CA ALA A 407 -16.67 -0.14 8.73
C ALA A 407 -15.18 0.23 8.57
N ALA A 408 -14.51 0.68 9.63
CA ALA A 408 -13.06 0.95 9.61
C ALA A 408 -12.22 -0.33 9.52
N THR A 409 -12.69 -1.46 10.03
CA THR A 409 -11.99 -2.76 9.92
C THR A 409 -12.19 -3.48 8.59
N SER A 410 -13.04 -3.00 7.68
CA SER A 410 -13.30 -3.69 6.41
C SER A 410 -12.63 -3.04 5.18
N SER A 411 -11.68 -2.12 5.35
CA SER A 411 -10.95 -1.54 4.20
C SER A 411 -9.61 -0.87 4.54
N VAL A 412 -8.69 -1.54 5.24
CA VAL A 412 -7.24 -1.24 5.14
C VAL A 412 -6.44 -2.52 5.41
N GLU A 413 -5.90 -3.13 4.37
CA GLU A 413 -4.75 -4.04 4.52
C GLU A 413 -3.49 -3.22 4.86
N PRO A 414 -2.63 -3.68 5.78
CA PRO A 414 -1.37 -3.01 6.06
C PRO A 414 -0.28 -3.53 5.11
N GLU A 415 -0.33 -3.17 3.83
CA GLU A 415 0.82 -3.22 2.90
C GLU A 415 0.46 -2.43 1.63
N ASP A 416 1.07 -1.25 1.45
CA ASP A 416 1.44 -0.71 0.14
C ASP A 416 2.18 0.63 0.30
N GLU A 417 3.42 0.67 -0.17
CA GLU A 417 4.11 1.90 -0.52
C GLU A 417 3.32 2.62 -1.62
N ILE A 418 3.24 3.96 -1.54
CA ILE A 418 2.57 4.77 -2.56
C ILE A 418 3.36 4.66 -3.87
N SER A 419 2.93 3.77 -4.77
CA SER A 419 3.24 3.81 -6.19
C SER A 419 2.22 4.72 -6.88
N ILE A 420 2.71 5.76 -7.56
CA ILE A 420 1.90 6.63 -8.40
C ILE A 420 1.75 5.91 -9.74
N VAL A 421 0.64 5.18 -9.94
CA VAL A 421 0.29 4.59 -11.22
C VAL A 421 -0.20 5.70 -12.16
N VAL A 422 0.63 6.04 -13.15
CA VAL A 422 0.23 6.83 -14.32
C VAL A 422 -0.38 5.87 -15.34
N ASN A 423 -1.67 6.05 -15.63
CA ASN A 423 -2.37 5.31 -16.67
C ASN A 423 -2.00 5.93 -18.04
N VAL A 424 -1.27 5.19 -18.88
CA VAL A 424 -0.95 5.58 -20.27
C VAL A 424 -1.78 4.71 -21.22
N PRO A 425 -2.46 5.27 -22.24
CA PRO A 425 -3.24 4.48 -23.19
C PRO A 425 -2.33 3.75 -24.19
N ALA A 426 -2.73 2.55 -24.60
CA ALA A 426 -1.99 1.68 -25.51
C ALA A 426 -1.78 2.29 -26.92
N PRO A 427 -0.60 2.12 -27.56
CA PRO A 427 -0.39 2.41 -28.96
C PRO A 427 -0.73 1.19 -29.86
N PRO A 428 -0.98 1.42 -31.17
CA PRO A 428 -1.53 0.41 -32.07
C PRO A 428 -0.48 -0.57 -32.61
N THR A 429 -0.96 -1.75 -32.99
CA THR A 429 -0.28 -2.83 -33.70
C THR A 429 0.31 -2.39 -35.05
N ASN A 430 1.53 -2.85 -35.38
CA ASN A 430 1.90 -3.35 -36.71
C ASN A 430 3.30 -4.02 -36.75
N SER A 431 3.27 -5.35 -36.87
CA SER A 431 3.88 -6.17 -37.94
C SER A 431 5.31 -5.86 -38.46
N LEU A 432 6.24 -6.82 -38.33
CA LEU A 432 6.73 -7.72 -39.40
C LEU A 432 8.11 -8.34 -39.07
N ASP A 433 8.11 -9.67 -39.08
CA ASP A 433 9.08 -10.61 -39.68
C ASP A 433 10.58 -10.60 -39.32
N GLY A 434 11.06 -11.80 -38.93
CA GLY A 434 12.18 -12.41 -39.65
C GLY A 434 13.32 -13.10 -38.88
N GLY A 435 13.04 -14.21 -38.19
CA GLY A 435 13.70 -15.52 -38.40
C GLY A 435 15.17 -15.82 -37.97
N LEU A 436 15.29 -17.02 -37.35
CA LEU A 436 16.41 -18.02 -37.37
C LEU A 436 17.46 -18.07 -36.23
N ILE A 437 17.04 -18.70 -35.12
CA ILE A 437 17.47 -20.00 -34.54
C ILE A 437 18.95 -20.42 -34.67
N LEU A 438 19.59 -20.66 -33.51
CA LEU A 438 20.54 -21.77 -33.27
C LEU A 438 20.51 -22.21 -31.79
N ASP A 439 19.83 -23.34 -31.55
CA ASP A 439 19.80 -24.28 -30.41
C ASP A 439 21.22 -24.82 -30.04
N LEU A 440 21.66 -25.25 -28.84
CA LEU A 440 21.15 -25.76 -27.53
C LEU A 440 22.41 -25.97 -26.59
N PRO A 441 22.39 -26.43 -25.29
CA PRO A 441 21.30 -26.87 -24.41
C PRO A 441 21.29 -26.35 -22.93
N MET A 442 20.06 -26.25 -22.37
CA MET A 442 19.53 -26.69 -21.03
C MET A 442 20.47 -26.74 -19.79
N GLU A 443 20.14 -26.27 -18.58
CA GLU A 443 18.86 -26.04 -17.86
C GLU A 443 19.16 -25.23 -16.56
N VAL A 444 18.37 -24.19 -16.24
CA VAL A 444 17.54 -23.97 -15.01
C VAL A 444 16.81 -22.63 -15.19
N GLU A 445 15.48 -22.67 -15.29
CA GLU A 445 14.60 -21.51 -15.57
C GLU A 445 14.40 -20.59 -14.36
N GLY A 446 14.49 -19.27 -14.59
CA GLY A 446 14.10 -18.22 -13.65
C GLY A 446 14.45 -16.81 -14.13
N ALA A 447 13.57 -16.22 -14.96
CA ALA A 447 13.52 -14.81 -15.39
C ALA A 447 14.68 -14.25 -16.24
N GLU A 448 14.56 -14.33 -17.57
CA GLU A 448 15.36 -13.50 -18.49
C GLU A 448 14.89 -12.04 -18.43
N GLY A 449 15.69 -11.19 -17.80
CA GLY A 449 15.60 -9.74 -17.99
C GLY A 449 16.23 -9.36 -19.33
N ASP A 450 15.67 -8.34 -20.00
CA ASP A 450 16.16 -7.78 -21.27
C ASP A 450 17.71 -7.65 -21.22
N ASP A 451 18.41 -8.24 -22.19
CA ASP A 451 19.88 -8.37 -22.21
C ASP A 451 20.58 -6.98 -22.19
N ARG A 452 19.84 -5.93 -22.59
CA ARG A 452 20.23 -4.53 -22.46
C ARG A 452 20.30 -4.06 -20.99
N ALA A 453 19.39 -4.50 -20.12
CA ALA A 453 19.41 -4.19 -18.69
C ALA A 453 20.56 -4.90 -17.96
N LYS A 454 20.93 -6.11 -18.40
CA LYS A 454 22.13 -6.79 -17.93
C LYS A 454 23.41 -6.05 -18.37
N LYS A 455 23.48 -5.60 -19.63
CA LYS A 455 24.60 -4.81 -20.15
C LYS A 455 24.83 -3.50 -19.37
N VAL A 456 23.76 -2.82 -18.95
CA VAL A 456 23.84 -1.63 -18.07
C VAL A 456 24.38 -1.99 -16.68
N ARG A 457 23.92 -3.10 -16.08
CA ARG A 457 24.42 -3.56 -14.77
C ARG A 457 25.90 -3.93 -14.82
N ASP A 458 26.33 -4.62 -15.87
CA ASP A 458 27.72 -5.05 -16.02
C ASP A 458 28.63 -3.83 -16.26
N PHE A 459 28.22 -2.88 -17.11
CA PHE A 459 28.98 -1.66 -17.35
C PHE A 459 29.01 -0.72 -16.13
N TYR A 460 27.94 -0.69 -15.32
CA TYR A 460 27.92 0.03 -14.06
C TYR A 460 29.01 -0.46 -13.10
N ILE A 461 29.23 -1.77 -13.01
CA ILE A 461 30.30 -2.34 -12.18
C ILE A 461 31.67 -1.90 -12.74
N GLU A 462 31.86 -1.98 -14.06
CA GLU A 462 33.11 -1.56 -14.69
C GLU A 462 33.45 -0.07 -14.47
N VAL A 463 32.46 0.82 -14.45
CA VAL A 463 32.62 2.27 -14.19
C VAL A 463 33.22 2.55 -12.83
N HIS A 464 32.98 1.69 -11.84
CA HIS A 464 33.49 1.84 -10.48
C HIS A 464 34.83 1.15 -10.23
N GLU A 465 35.27 0.27 -11.14
CA GLU A 465 36.54 -0.47 -11.03
C GLU A 465 37.64 0.11 -11.94
N LYS A 466 37.28 0.72 -13.09
CA LYS A 466 38.23 1.25 -14.07
C LYS A 466 38.64 2.69 -13.78
N ASP A 467 39.87 3.05 -14.13
CA ASP A 467 40.29 4.45 -14.09
C ASP A 467 39.67 5.28 -15.24
N TYR A 468 39.74 6.60 -15.19
CA TYR A 468 39.08 7.47 -16.19
C TYR A 468 39.63 7.29 -17.62
N PHE A 469 40.88 6.83 -17.78
CA PHE A 469 41.48 6.56 -19.08
C PHE A 469 40.99 5.23 -19.65
N GLU A 470 40.96 4.20 -18.81
CA GLU A 470 40.45 2.87 -19.12
C GLU A 470 38.94 2.89 -19.41
N LEU A 471 38.18 3.68 -18.65
CA LEU A 471 36.73 3.85 -18.82
C LEU A 471 36.36 4.47 -20.18
N LEU A 472 37.09 5.50 -20.61
CA LEU A 472 36.88 6.11 -21.94
C LEU A 472 37.62 5.37 -23.06
N GLY A 473 38.45 4.38 -22.74
CA GLY A 473 39.26 3.63 -23.70
C GLY A 473 40.29 4.48 -24.44
N VAL A 474 40.85 5.49 -23.77
CA VAL A 474 41.79 6.46 -24.34
C VAL A 474 43.14 6.39 -23.64
N SER A 475 44.24 6.58 -24.38
CA SER A 475 45.56 6.60 -23.76
C SER A 475 45.76 7.87 -22.90
N PRO A 476 46.67 7.83 -21.91
CA PRO A 476 47.04 8.99 -21.09
C PRO A 476 47.42 10.22 -21.92
N ASP A 477 48.01 10.02 -23.10
CA ASP A 477 48.46 11.09 -24.03
C ASP A 477 47.40 11.47 -25.09
N ALA A 478 46.17 10.96 -24.99
CA ALA A 478 45.15 11.20 -25.99
C ALA A 478 44.83 12.69 -26.18
N ALA A 479 44.75 13.12 -27.44
CA ALA A 479 44.37 14.49 -27.80
C ALA A 479 42.92 14.78 -27.39
N PRO A 480 42.57 16.04 -27.01
CA PRO A 480 41.23 16.40 -26.55
C PRO A 480 40.08 15.96 -27.48
N GLY A 481 40.29 16.00 -28.79
CA GLY A 481 39.29 15.54 -29.77
C GLY A 481 38.99 14.03 -29.72
N LEU A 482 39.98 13.20 -29.34
CA LEU A 482 39.79 11.76 -29.16
C LEU A 482 39.05 11.44 -27.85
N ILE A 483 39.28 12.23 -26.81
CA ILE A 483 38.54 12.13 -25.53
C ILE A 483 37.08 12.53 -25.74
N GLU A 484 36.84 13.61 -26.48
CA GLU A 484 35.49 14.08 -26.82
C GLU A 484 34.71 13.05 -27.64
N SER A 485 35.34 12.47 -28.68
CA SER A 485 34.68 11.46 -29.51
C SER A 485 34.44 10.14 -28.78
N ALA A 486 35.31 9.75 -27.84
CA ALA A 486 35.09 8.57 -26.99
C ALA A 486 33.92 8.76 -26.01
N TYR A 487 33.85 9.95 -25.39
CA TYR A 487 32.72 10.33 -24.54
C TYR A 487 31.40 10.35 -25.30
N GLN A 488 31.35 10.99 -26.48
CA GLN A 488 30.12 11.06 -27.27
C GLN A 488 29.62 9.67 -27.66
N ARG A 489 30.51 8.77 -28.07
CA ARG A 489 30.15 7.38 -28.40
C ARG A 489 29.51 6.65 -27.21
N LEU A 490 30.15 6.69 -26.03
CA LEU A 490 29.65 6.00 -24.84
C LEU A 490 28.39 6.68 -24.27
N SER A 491 28.31 8.01 -24.32
CA SER A 491 27.13 8.74 -23.86
C SER A 491 25.91 8.53 -24.77
N GLU A 492 26.11 8.34 -26.08
CA GLU A 492 25.06 7.91 -27.00
C GLU A 492 24.66 6.44 -26.77
N GLU A 493 25.65 5.55 -26.56
CA GLU A 493 25.41 4.13 -26.32
C GLU A 493 24.60 3.87 -25.04
N TYR A 494 24.90 4.60 -23.96
CA TYR A 494 24.18 4.55 -22.69
C TYR A 494 23.20 5.70 -22.50
N SER A 495 22.71 6.30 -23.60
CA SER A 495 21.73 7.38 -23.54
C SER A 495 20.36 6.89 -23.10
N PHE A 496 19.65 7.71 -22.32
CA PHE A 496 18.33 7.39 -21.82
C PHE A 496 17.34 6.99 -22.93
N ALA A 497 17.41 7.66 -24.08
CA ALA A 497 16.56 7.41 -25.24
C ALA A 497 16.71 6.01 -25.87
N ARG A 498 17.80 5.28 -25.59
CA ARG A 498 18.01 3.90 -26.08
C ARG A 498 17.44 2.80 -25.17
N PHE A 499 16.99 3.17 -23.97
CA PHE A 499 16.48 2.23 -22.96
C PHE A 499 15.05 2.57 -22.51
N THR A 500 14.38 3.53 -23.17
CA THR A 500 12.99 3.92 -22.85
C THR A 500 11.96 2.81 -23.06
N ASP A 501 12.29 1.80 -23.87
CA ASP A 501 11.46 0.64 -24.19
C ASP A 501 11.81 -0.61 -23.35
N VAL A 502 12.79 -0.51 -22.45
CA VAL A 502 13.30 -1.61 -21.62
C VAL A 502 12.74 -1.49 -20.19
N ASP A 503 12.16 -2.55 -19.65
CA ASP A 503 11.78 -2.60 -18.23
C ASP A 503 13.05 -2.80 -17.36
N MET A 504 13.65 -1.67 -16.98
CA MET A 504 14.87 -1.62 -16.17
C MET A 504 14.61 -1.85 -14.67
N GLY A 505 13.35 -1.95 -14.24
CA GLY A 505 12.98 -2.09 -12.83
C GLY A 505 13.75 -1.12 -11.92
N PRO A 506 14.36 -1.59 -10.81
CA PRO A 506 15.13 -0.73 -9.91
C PRO A 506 16.45 -0.24 -10.51
N ASP A 507 16.98 -0.80 -11.61
CA ASP A 507 18.30 -0.47 -12.15
C ASP A 507 18.34 0.82 -12.99
N HIS A 508 17.21 1.52 -13.13
CA HIS A 508 17.08 2.75 -13.90
C HIS A 508 18.05 3.86 -13.44
N PHE A 509 18.34 3.97 -12.14
CA PHE A 509 19.27 4.98 -11.62
C PHE A 509 20.72 4.76 -12.08
N LYS A 510 21.11 3.51 -12.39
CA LYS A 510 22.47 3.17 -12.82
C LYS A 510 22.84 3.82 -14.16
N LEU A 511 21.87 4.02 -15.06
CA LEU A 511 22.06 4.75 -16.33
C LEU A 511 22.38 6.23 -16.11
N GLU A 512 21.77 6.86 -15.11
CA GLU A 512 22.05 8.26 -14.76
C GLU A 512 23.46 8.39 -14.19
N GLU A 513 23.84 7.48 -13.28
CA GLU A 513 25.18 7.46 -12.69
C GLU A 513 26.27 7.19 -13.74
N ILE A 514 26.09 6.20 -14.62
CA ILE A 514 27.04 5.93 -15.73
C ILE A 514 27.27 7.21 -16.55
N ASN A 515 26.20 7.93 -16.92
CA ASN A 515 26.32 9.14 -17.72
C ASN A 515 26.99 10.30 -16.97
N GLU A 516 26.76 10.42 -15.66
CA GLU A 516 27.47 11.40 -14.82
C GLU A 516 28.96 11.05 -14.65
N PHE A 517 29.31 9.76 -14.46
CA PHE A 517 30.69 9.31 -14.41
C PHE A 517 31.44 9.56 -15.72
N LEU A 518 30.82 9.30 -16.87
CA LEU A 518 31.40 9.60 -18.18
C LEU A 518 31.64 11.12 -18.37
N LYS A 519 30.74 11.97 -17.86
CA LYS A 519 30.91 13.45 -17.88
C LYS A 519 32.06 13.89 -17.00
N ILE A 520 32.19 13.32 -15.80
CA ILE A 520 33.28 13.64 -14.86
C ILE A 520 34.62 13.19 -15.42
N ALA A 521 34.69 11.97 -15.97
CA ALA A 521 35.88 11.45 -16.64
C ALA A 521 36.30 12.36 -17.80
N ARG A 522 35.36 12.73 -18.69
CA ARG A 522 35.64 13.69 -19.76
C ARG A 522 36.14 15.03 -19.21
N ARG A 523 35.43 15.64 -18.26
CA ARG A 523 35.78 16.96 -17.71
C ARG A 523 37.17 16.97 -17.09
N THR A 524 37.48 15.93 -16.32
CA THR A 524 38.77 15.78 -15.64
C THR A 524 39.90 15.57 -16.64
N LEU A 525 39.67 14.79 -17.71
CA LEU A 525 40.70 14.50 -18.73
C LEU A 525 40.82 15.58 -19.81
N MET A 526 39.82 16.45 -19.98
CA MET A 526 39.85 17.58 -20.92
C MET A 526 40.55 18.82 -20.34
N ASP A 527 40.56 18.96 -19.02
CA ASP A 527 41.23 20.06 -18.33
C ASP A 527 42.69 19.66 -18.00
N PRO A 528 43.70 20.37 -18.53
CA PRO A 528 45.11 20.00 -18.34
C PRO A 528 45.55 19.96 -16.88
N GLU A 529 45.04 20.88 -16.04
CA GLU A 529 45.41 20.93 -14.62
C GLU A 529 44.77 19.77 -13.87
N LEU A 530 43.46 19.51 -14.08
CA LEU A 530 42.76 18.40 -13.41
C LEU A 530 43.27 17.04 -13.87
N LYS A 531 43.64 16.89 -15.15
CA LYS A 531 44.23 15.67 -15.70
C LYS A 531 45.56 15.35 -15.05
N GLN A 532 46.41 16.36 -14.87
CA GLN A 532 47.72 16.18 -14.23
C GLN A 532 47.56 15.86 -12.74
N ASP A 533 46.65 16.53 -12.04
CA ASP A 533 46.33 16.29 -10.63
C ASP A 533 45.74 14.88 -10.41
N TYR A 534 44.93 14.40 -11.36
CA TYR A 534 44.40 13.03 -11.38
C TYR A 534 45.49 11.98 -11.66
N MET A 535 46.42 12.24 -12.59
CA MET A 535 47.55 11.34 -12.86
C MET A 535 48.48 11.20 -11.65
N GLU A 536 48.80 12.30 -10.96
CA GLU A 536 49.63 12.26 -9.74
C GLU A 536 48.95 11.49 -8.60
N LYS A 537 47.62 11.63 -8.47
CA LYS A 537 46.83 10.87 -7.48
C LYS A 537 46.73 9.39 -7.84
N SER A 538 46.48 9.05 -9.10
CA SER A 538 46.38 7.66 -9.57
C SER A 538 47.72 6.91 -9.44
N GLN A 539 48.85 7.58 -9.73
CA GLN A 539 50.20 7.03 -9.49
C GLN A 539 50.51 6.84 -8.01
N LYS A 540 50.17 7.82 -7.15
CA LYS A 540 50.33 7.66 -5.69
C LYS A 540 49.49 6.53 -5.12
N VAL A 541 48.29 6.27 -5.64
CA VAL A 541 47.42 5.16 -5.19
C VAL A 541 47.97 3.79 -5.59
N LYS A 542 48.64 3.67 -6.75
CA LYS A 542 49.31 2.41 -7.16
C LYS A 542 50.60 2.13 -6.39
N GLU A 543 51.30 3.15 -5.88
CA GLU A 543 52.54 3.00 -5.10
C GLU A 543 52.33 2.91 -3.56
N SER A 544 51.16 3.28 -3.03
CA SER A 544 50.88 3.32 -1.58
C SER A 544 50.03 2.15 -1.04
N GLY A 545 49.69 1.18 -1.89
CA GLY A 545 48.85 0.03 -1.53
C GLY A 545 49.44 -1.01 -0.57
N GLU A 546 50.73 -0.91 -0.18
CA GLU A 546 51.39 -1.97 0.61
C GLU A 546 51.91 -1.58 2.01
N ALA A 547 51.83 -0.32 2.48
CA ALA A 547 52.61 0.08 3.67
C ALA A 547 51.94 0.90 4.79
N SER A 548 50.63 1.13 4.80
CA SER A 548 49.99 1.78 5.97
C SER A 548 48.52 1.40 6.11
N LEU A 549 48.25 0.23 6.68
CA LEU A 549 46.91 -0.09 7.17
C LEU A 549 46.76 0.44 8.60
N ASP A 550 45.82 1.36 8.79
CA ASP A 550 45.42 1.83 10.12
C ASP A 550 44.96 0.64 11.00
N ALA A 551 45.33 0.65 12.29
CA ALA A 551 45.00 -0.42 13.25
C ALA A 551 43.50 -0.74 13.30
N GLU A 552 42.63 0.24 13.06
CA GLU A 552 41.18 0.07 12.99
C GLU A 552 40.72 -0.72 11.76
N VAL A 553 41.36 -0.50 10.60
CA VAL A 553 41.05 -1.25 9.37
C VAL A 553 41.48 -2.70 9.52
N LEU A 554 42.63 -2.95 10.17
CA LEU A 554 43.08 -4.30 10.51
C LEU A 554 42.12 -4.99 11.48
N ALA A 555 41.64 -4.28 12.52
CA ALA A 555 40.68 -4.82 13.46
C ALA A 555 39.33 -5.17 12.79
N ARG A 556 38.83 -4.30 11.91
CA ARG A 556 37.58 -4.52 11.17
C ARG A 556 37.66 -5.73 10.24
N ARG A 557 38.73 -5.82 9.43
CA ARG A 557 38.97 -6.99 8.57
C ARG A 557 39.12 -8.27 9.40
N GLY A 558 39.82 -8.19 10.53
CA GLY A 558 39.94 -9.30 11.47
C GLY A 558 38.60 -9.82 11.97
N GLN A 559 37.67 -8.93 12.35
CA GLN A 559 36.31 -9.30 12.77
C GLN A 559 35.49 -9.93 11.63
N GLU A 560 35.61 -9.41 10.41
CA GLU A 560 34.96 -10.01 9.23
C GLU A 560 35.45 -11.44 8.98
N HIS A 561 36.76 -11.67 9.06
CA HIS A 561 37.33 -13.00 8.96
C HIS A 561 36.87 -13.94 10.08
N LEU A 562 36.68 -13.46 11.32
CA LEU A 562 36.07 -14.25 12.40
C LEU A 562 34.63 -14.67 12.09
N LYS A 563 33.83 -13.79 11.49
CA LYS A 563 32.44 -14.12 11.08
C LYS A 563 32.41 -15.15 9.96
N LEU A 564 33.36 -15.07 9.02
CA LEU A 564 33.49 -16.00 7.90
C LEU A 564 34.13 -17.34 8.29
N GLY A 565 34.54 -17.53 9.56
CA GLY A 565 35.23 -18.74 10.02
C GLY A 565 36.69 -18.86 9.59
N ASN A 566 37.27 -17.80 9.01
CA ASN A 566 38.65 -17.74 8.56
C ASN A 566 39.59 -17.38 9.72
N VAL A 567 39.69 -18.27 10.71
CA VAL A 567 40.32 -17.99 12.01
C VAL A 567 41.82 -17.64 11.90
N ALA A 568 42.56 -18.30 11.01
CA ALA A 568 44.01 -18.06 10.85
C ALA A 568 44.34 -16.64 10.36
N GLU A 569 43.57 -16.13 9.39
CA GLU A 569 43.77 -14.78 8.86
C GLU A 569 43.25 -13.72 9.83
N ALA A 570 42.13 -14.01 10.53
CA ALA A 570 41.63 -13.18 11.60
C ALA A 570 42.66 -12.99 12.74
N GLN A 571 43.30 -14.08 13.17
CA GLN A 571 44.32 -14.05 14.22
C GLN A 571 45.48 -13.12 13.84
N LYS A 572 45.98 -13.23 12.60
CA LYS A 572 47.09 -12.41 12.09
C LYS A 572 46.74 -10.92 12.01
N LEU A 573 45.55 -10.61 11.49
CA LEU A 573 45.08 -9.22 11.37
C LEU A 573 44.84 -8.57 12.73
N LEU A 574 44.26 -9.31 13.68
CA LEU A 574 43.97 -8.83 15.03
C LEU A 574 45.22 -8.72 15.90
N GLU A 575 46.21 -9.60 15.72
CA GLU A 575 47.52 -9.48 16.36
C GLU A 575 48.22 -8.18 15.94
N ASN A 576 48.20 -7.87 14.63
CA ASN A 576 48.76 -6.61 14.13
C ASN A 576 48.00 -5.39 14.65
N ALA A 577 46.66 -5.46 14.75
CA ALA A 577 45.85 -4.38 15.32
C ALA A 577 46.18 -4.11 16.80
N VAL A 578 46.32 -5.17 17.60
CA VAL A 578 46.72 -5.09 19.02
C VAL A 578 48.14 -4.54 19.17
N ASN A 579 49.07 -4.94 18.32
CA ASN A 579 50.46 -4.45 18.36
C ASN A 579 50.57 -2.96 17.99
N LEU A 580 49.70 -2.47 17.11
CA LEU A 580 49.69 -1.06 16.70
C LEU A 580 49.00 -0.14 17.72
N LYS A 581 47.93 -0.61 18.39
CA LYS A 581 47.20 0.14 19.44
C LYS A 581 46.84 -0.77 20.62
N PRO A 582 47.79 -1.03 21.54
CA PRO A 582 47.58 -1.94 22.67
C PRO A 582 46.63 -1.39 23.75
N GLU A 583 46.28 -0.11 23.72
CA GLU A 583 45.38 0.54 24.69
C GLU A 583 43.89 0.25 24.45
N ILE A 584 43.52 -0.32 23.30
CA ILE A 584 42.12 -0.55 22.94
C ILE A 584 41.68 -1.95 23.39
N GLY A 585 40.87 -2.00 24.44
CA GLY A 585 40.38 -3.26 25.04
C GLY A 585 39.59 -4.16 24.06
N ASP A 586 38.82 -3.58 23.14
CA ASP A 586 38.06 -4.35 22.15
C ASP A 586 38.96 -5.16 21.21
N TYR A 587 40.13 -4.63 20.83
CA TYR A 587 41.07 -5.35 19.95
C TYR A 587 41.63 -6.58 20.65
N HIS A 588 41.93 -6.46 21.94
CA HIS A 588 42.34 -7.60 22.78
C HIS A 588 41.24 -8.65 22.92
N ALA A 589 39.97 -8.23 23.02
CA ALA A 589 38.84 -9.17 23.08
C ALA A 589 38.65 -9.94 21.76
N PHE A 590 38.65 -9.25 20.62
CA PHE A 590 38.56 -9.92 19.31
C PHE A 590 39.75 -10.85 19.05
N TYR A 591 40.96 -10.42 19.44
CA TYR A 591 42.15 -11.26 19.35
C TYR A 591 42.04 -12.50 20.27
N ALA A 592 41.54 -12.34 21.50
CA ALA A 592 41.27 -13.46 22.41
C ALA A 592 40.26 -14.46 21.81
N LYS A 593 39.20 -13.98 21.15
CA LYS A 593 38.22 -14.82 20.45
C LYS A 593 38.86 -15.59 19.28
N ALA A 594 39.72 -14.94 18.50
CA ALA A 594 40.46 -15.57 17.42
C ALA A 594 41.37 -16.70 17.94
N LEU A 595 42.11 -16.44 19.02
CA LEU A 595 42.98 -17.43 19.66
C LEU A 595 42.19 -18.60 20.26
N TYR A 596 41.03 -18.34 20.85
CA TYR A 596 40.15 -19.39 21.38
C TYR A 596 39.64 -20.31 20.25
N GLN A 597 39.18 -19.72 19.14
CA GLN A 597 38.69 -20.47 17.99
C GLN A 597 39.79 -21.22 17.22
N SER A 598 41.04 -20.75 17.26
CA SER A 598 42.17 -21.45 16.63
C SER A 598 42.72 -22.62 17.47
N GLY A 599 42.20 -22.81 18.69
CA GLY A 599 42.63 -23.88 19.59
C GLY A 599 43.99 -23.62 20.25
N GLU A 600 44.41 -22.36 20.35
CA GLU A 600 45.64 -21.97 21.02
C GLU A 600 45.59 -22.28 22.53
N PRO A 601 46.74 -22.41 23.22
CA PRO A 601 46.78 -22.75 24.63
C PRO A 601 45.96 -21.79 25.51
N LYS A 602 45.26 -22.34 26.51
CA LYS A 602 44.36 -21.61 27.41
C LYS A 602 44.96 -20.34 28.02
N GLU A 603 46.23 -20.41 28.38
CA GLU A 603 46.97 -19.29 28.97
C GLU A 603 47.10 -18.08 28.03
N ARG A 604 47.16 -18.31 26.71
CA ARG A 604 47.41 -17.28 25.70
C ARG A 604 46.16 -16.45 25.46
N TYR A 605 45.02 -17.07 25.19
CA TYR A 605 43.78 -16.33 24.97
C TYR A 605 43.21 -15.72 26.26
N LEU A 606 43.38 -16.37 27.42
CA LEU A 606 42.96 -15.78 28.69
C LEU A 606 43.79 -14.55 29.07
N ARG A 607 45.08 -14.50 28.72
CA ARG A 607 45.90 -13.30 28.96
C ARG A 607 45.37 -12.10 28.15
N SER A 608 45.06 -12.32 26.88
CA SER A 608 44.46 -11.29 26.02
C SER A 608 43.06 -10.91 26.53
N LEU A 609 42.26 -11.88 26.99
CA LEU A 609 40.93 -11.63 27.54
C LEU A 609 40.96 -10.80 28.84
N HIS A 610 41.86 -11.13 29.77
CA HIS A 610 42.03 -10.32 30.99
C HIS A 610 42.49 -8.90 30.65
N SER A 611 43.42 -8.75 29.70
CA SER A 611 43.85 -7.43 29.22
C SER A 611 42.68 -6.65 28.63
N ALA A 612 41.78 -7.30 27.90
CA ALA A 612 40.57 -6.67 27.37
C ALA A 612 39.61 -6.19 28.48
N ILE A 613 39.38 -7.03 29.50
CA ILE A 613 38.50 -6.72 30.65
C ILE A 613 39.08 -5.57 31.49
N ASP A 614 40.40 -5.54 31.71
CA ASP A 614 41.07 -4.49 32.48
C ASP A 614 41.04 -3.14 31.74
N LEU A 615 41.19 -3.16 30.41
CA LEU A 615 41.20 -1.95 29.58
C LEU A 615 39.80 -1.36 29.34
N ALA A 616 38.78 -2.22 29.19
CA ALA A 616 37.42 -1.79 28.86
C ALA A 616 36.35 -2.64 29.57
N PRO A 617 36.21 -2.53 30.91
CA PRO A 617 35.32 -3.38 31.70
C PRO A 617 33.81 -3.19 31.40
N ASP A 618 33.43 -2.02 30.89
CA ASP A 618 32.05 -1.68 30.54
C ASP A 618 31.76 -1.86 29.03
N SER A 619 32.72 -2.35 28.24
CA SER A 619 32.50 -2.58 26.80
C SER A 619 31.57 -3.77 26.56
N LEU A 620 30.55 -3.57 25.71
CA LEU A 620 29.60 -4.62 25.34
C LEU A 620 30.29 -5.79 24.63
N SER A 621 31.18 -5.51 23.67
CA SER A 621 31.94 -6.52 22.92
C SER A 621 32.87 -7.33 23.82
N VAL A 622 33.55 -6.67 24.76
CA VAL A 622 34.43 -7.33 25.73
C VAL A 622 33.63 -8.26 26.64
N ASN A 623 32.54 -7.78 27.23
CA ASN A 623 31.70 -8.59 28.12
C ASN A 623 31.04 -9.76 27.36
N LEU A 624 30.60 -9.58 26.12
CA LEU A 624 30.03 -10.66 25.31
C LEU A 624 31.08 -11.75 25.02
N ILE A 625 32.26 -11.37 24.54
CA ILE A 625 33.35 -12.30 24.23
C ILE A 625 33.86 -13.00 25.50
N ALA A 626 33.93 -12.28 26.62
CA ALA A 626 34.27 -12.87 27.92
C ALA A 626 33.22 -13.90 28.36
N GLY A 627 31.93 -13.62 28.18
CA GLY A 627 30.86 -14.59 28.43
C GLY A 627 30.98 -15.84 27.57
N GLU A 628 31.22 -15.67 26.27
CA GLU A 628 31.37 -16.77 25.30
C GLU A 628 32.57 -17.68 25.64
N ILE A 629 33.75 -17.09 25.86
CA ILE A 629 34.97 -17.83 26.17
C ILE A 629 34.85 -18.52 27.53
N ASN A 630 34.36 -17.82 28.57
CA ASN A 630 34.20 -18.41 29.91
C ASN A 630 33.18 -19.56 29.90
N ASN A 631 32.07 -19.44 29.16
CA ASN A 631 31.13 -20.55 29.02
C ASN A 631 31.77 -21.74 28.27
N GLY A 632 32.50 -21.46 27.18
CA GLY A 632 33.16 -22.48 26.38
C GLY A 632 34.24 -23.28 27.11
N ILE A 633 34.90 -22.68 28.12
CA ILE A 633 35.89 -23.36 28.97
C ILE A 633 35.29 -23.97 30.25
N GLY A 634 33.96 -23.97 30.39
CA GLY A 634 33.24 -24.55 31.55
C GLY A 634 33.19 -23.66 32.79
N MET A 635 33.56 -22.38 32.70
CA MET A 635 33.48 -21.37 33.76
C MET A 635 32.13 -20.65 33.72
N SER A 636 31.03 -21.41 33.80
CA SER A 636 29.68 -20.88 33.59
C SER A 636 29.24 -19.86 34.68
N ASP A 637 29.81 -19.90 35.90
CA ASP A 637 29.52 -18.90 36.94
C ASP A 637 30.04 -17.50 36.57
N GLU A 638 31.24 -17.43 36.02
CA GLU A 638 31.86 -16.19 35.57
C GLU A 638 31.16 -15.69 34.30
N ALA A 639 30.78 -16.61 33.39
CA ALA A 639 30.04 -16.29 32.18
C ALA A 639 28.68 -15.63 32.47
N ILE A 640 27.95 -16.08 33.50
CA ILE A 640 26.67 -15.48 33.90
C ILE A 640 26.85 -13.98 34.19
N GLY A 641 27.84 -13.61 35.00
CA GLY A 641 28.07 -12.21 35.35
C GLY A 641 28.40 -11.33 34.14
N PHE A 642 29.10 -11.87 33.15
CA PHE A 642 29.39 -11.15 31.90
C PHE A 642 28.16 -10.97 31.02
N TYR A 643 27.35 -12.02 30.84
CA TYR A 643 26.10 -11.90 30.07
C TYR A 643 25.06 -11.02 30.78
N GLU A 644 24.98 -11.05 32.12
CA GLU A 644 24.10 -10.15 32.88
C GLU A 644 24.47 -8.69 32.65
N LYS A 645 25.78 -8.36 32.63
CA LYS A 645 26.24 -7.01 32.26
C LYS A 645 25.81 -6.64 30.85
N VAL A 646 25.94 -7.54 29.87
CA VAL A 646 25.47 -7.30 28.49
C VAL A 646 23.97 -6.98 28.48
N LEU A 647 23.15 -7.73 29.22
CA LEU A 647 21.71 -7.50 29.30
C LEU A 647 21.31 -6.27 30.13
N ASP A 648 22.14 -5.85 31.09
CA ASP A 648 21.93 -4.58 31.80
C ASP A 648 22.15 -3.37 30.89
N PHE A 649 23.08 -3.44 29.93
CA PHE A 649 23.31 -2.41 28.92
C PHE A 649 22.35 -2.51 27.71
N GLN A 650 22.12 -3.72 27.20
CA GLN A 650 21.24 -4.02 26.07
C GLN A 650 20.26 -5.15 26.43
N PRO A 651 19.11 -4.83 27.06
CA PRO A 651 18.10 -5.83 27.43
C PRO A 651 17.55 -6.64 26.24
N GLU A 652 17.66 -6.13 25.02
CA GLU A 652 17.26 -6.82 23.78
C GLU A 652 18.29 -7.79 23.21
N HIS A 653 19.49 -7.91 23.80
CA HIS A 653 20.58 -8.69 23.21
C HIS A 653 20.28 -10.22 23.28
N GLU A 654 19.61 -10.71 22.25
CA GLU A 654 19.08 -12.07 22.17
C GLU A 654 20.12 -13.17 22.37
N PRO A 655 21.30 -13.14 21.74
CA PRO A 655 22.31 -14.19 21.96
C PRO A 655 22.79 -14.28 23.40
N ALA A 656 22.86 -13.15 24.13
CA ALA A 656 23.31 -13.16 25.52
C ALA A 656 22.22 -13.71 26.45
N PHE A 657 20.95 -13.41 26.13
CA PHE A 657 19.81 -13.98 26.82
C PHE A 657 19.68 -15.49 26.59
N GLU A 658 19.82 -15.95 25.35
CA GLU A 658 19.77 -17.39 25.01
C GLU A 658 20.84 -18.18 25.76
N MET A 659 22.07 -17.66 25.82
CA MET A 659 23.15 -18.31 26.57
C MET A 659 22.86 -18.34 28.09
N LEU A 660 22.36 -17.25 28.68
CA LEU A 660 21.95 -17.24 30.10
C LEU A 660 20.79 -18.18 30.39
N GLU A 661 19.78 -18.18 29.52
CA GLU A 661 18.64 -19.06 29.63
C GLU A 661 19.07 -20.53 29.54
N GLN A 662 19.96 -20.87 28.61
CA GLN A 662 20.53 -22.20 28.49
C GLN A 662 21.28 -22.61 29.76
N ILE A 663 22.20 -21.77 30.26
CA ILE A 663 22.98 -22.07 31.48
C ILE A 663 22.06 -22.30 32.68
N HIS A 664 21.03 -21.47 32.87
CA HIS A 664 20.09 -21.65 33.98
C HIS A 664 19.15 -22.85 33.80
N LYS A 665 18.76 -23.19 32.56
CA LYS A 665 17.98 -24.40 32.24
C LYS A 665 18.78 -25.67 32.55
N GLU A 666 20.05 -25.72 32.15
CA GLU A 666 20.95 -26.85 32.41
C GLU A 666 21.19 -27.06 33.91
N ARG A 667 21.25 -25.96 34.68
CA ARG A 667 21.39 -25.99 36.15
C ARG A 667 20.08 -26.26 36.90
N GLY A 668 18.93 -26.13 36.25
CA GLY A 668 17.62 -26.26 36.87
C GLY A 668 17.22 -25.07 37.76
N ASP A 669 17.82 -23.90 37.57
CA ASP A 669 17.60 -22.69 38.39
C ASP A 669 16.34 -21.91 37.96
N TRP A 670 15.18 -22.58 37.92
CA TRP A 670 13.92 -22.03 37.37
C TRP A 670 13.48 -20.71 38.03
N ARG A 671 13.78 -20.53 39.32
CA ARG A 671 13.47 -19.28 40.07
C ARG A 671 14.42 -18.12 39.78
N VAL A 672 15.64 -18.39 39.33
CA VAL A 672 16.57 -17.35 38.87
C VAL A 672 16.13 -16.90 37.47
N LEU A 673 15.78 -17.87 36.61
CA LEU A 673 15.28 -17.62 35.28
C LEU A 673 13.97 -16.82 35.28
N GLU A 674 13.04 -17.11 36.21
CA GLU A 674 11.81 -16.33 36.40
C GLU A 674 12.08 -14.86 36.74
N ARG A 675 13.01 -14.61 37.68
CA ARG A 675 13.40 -13.24 38.06
C ARG A 675 14.05 -12.50 36.90
N LEU A 676 14.90 -13.19 36.12
CA LEU A 676 15.55 -12.63 34.92
C LEU A 676 14.51 -12.22 33.88
N HIS A 677 13.57 -13.11 33.54
CA HIS A 677 12.48 -12.81 32.59
C HIS A 677 11.65 -11.61 33.03
N ARG A 678 11.27 -11.52 34.32
CA ARG A 678 10.50 -10.39 34.85
C ARG A 678 11.28 -9.08 34.82
N LYS A 679 12.57 -9.12 35.16
CA LYS A 679 13.47 -7.96 35.06
C LYS A 679 13.52 -7.46 33.61
N LEU A 680 13.68 -8.36 32.64
CA LEU A 680 13.75 -8.00 31.23
C LEU A 680 12.41 -7.52 30.65
N ILE A 681 11.28 -8.12 31.03
CA ILE A 681 9.94 -7.63 30.66
C ILE A 681 9.74 -6.21 31.18
N HIS A 682 10.16 -5.93 32.42
CA HIS A 682 10.07 -4.59 32.99
C HIS A 682 10.98 -3.57 32.28
N LEU A 683 12.21 -3.96 31.94
CA LEU A 683 13.16 -3.12 31.21
C LEU A 683 12.71 -2.85 29.76
N CYS A 684 12.12 -3.84 29.09
CA CYS A 684 11.60 -3.71 27.71
C CYS A 684 10.31 -2.87 27.65
N GLY A 685 9.34 -3.16 28.52
CA GLY A 685 8.04 -2.47 28.62
C GLY A 685 7.27 -2.30 27.29
N ASN A 686 6.33 -1.35 27.25
CA ASN A 686 5.50 -1.07 26.05
C ASN A 686 6.29 -0.46 24.88
N ARG A 687 7.59 -0.19 25.03
CA ARG A 687 8.42 0.39 23.97
C ARG A 687 8.77 -0.64 22.90
N ARG A 688 8.74 -1.93 23.25
CA ARG A 688 9.15 -3.04 22.37
C ARG A 688 8.18 -4.21 22.51
N PRO A 689 7.04 -4.16 21.79
CA PRO A 689 5.98 -5.14 21.93
C PRO A 689 6.43 -6.57 21.56
N ALA A 690 7.17 -6.75 20.45
CA ALA A 690 7.61 -8.08 20.01
C ALA A 690 8.49 -8.83 21.03
N ARG A 691 9.50 -8.16 21.62
CA ARG A 691 10.39 -8.79 22.61
C ARG A 691 9.68 -9.03 23.95
N THR A 692 8.82 -8.10 24.36
CA THR A 692 7.99 -8.25 25.55
C THR A 692 7.06 -9.45 25.43
N ILE A 693 6.50 -9.68 24.24
CA ILE A 693 5.69 -10.86 23.95
C ILE A 693 6.53 -12.13 24.03
N ALA A 694 7.68 -12.20 23.35
CA ALA A 694 8.55 -13.38 23.39
C ALA A 694 8.95 -13.75 24.83
N LEU A 695 9.38 -12.77 25.64
CA LEU A 695 9.73 -12.98 27.04
C LEU A 695 8.52 -13.37 27.90
N ALA A 696 7.34 -12.77 27.66
CA ALA A 696 6.12 -13.12 28.37
C ALA A 696 5.64 -14.54 28.04
N LYS A 697 5.77 -14.99 26.79
CA LYS A 697 5.50 -16.37 26.36
C LYS A 697 6.45 -17.35 27.06
N SER A 698 7.76 -17.11 27.03
CA SER A 698 8.75 -17.96 27.72
C SER A 698 8.50 -18.01 29.24
N LEU A 699 8.15 -16.87 29.85
CA LEU A 699 7.79 -16.80 31.27
C LEU A 699 6.51 -17.57 31.59
N ALA A 700 5.50 -17.51 30.72
CA ALA A 700 4.24 -18.22 30.91
C ALA A 700 4.44 -19.75 30.84
N VAL A 701 5.24 -20.22 29.87
CA VAL A 701 5.64 -21.63 29.75
C VAL A 701 6.45 -22.08 30.97
N LEU A 702 7.36 -21.23 31.48
CA LEU A 702 8.13 -21.50 32.69
C LEU A 702 7.21 -21.68 33.91
N TYR A 703 6.21 -20.80 34.08
CA TYR A 703 5.23 -20.93 35.16
C TYR A 703 4.38 -22.20 35.04
N GLU A 704 3.96 -22.56 33.83
CA GLU A 704 3.11 -23.73 33.59
C GLU A 704 3.85 -25.05 33.78
N LYS A 705 5.02 -25.22 33.15
CA LYS A 705 5.72 -26.52 33.09
C LYS A 705 6.64 -26.78 34.28
N HIS A 706 7.34 -25.76 34.76
CA HIS A 706 8.42 -25.95 35.75
C HIS A 706 8.05 -25.48 37.15
N LEU A 707 7.24 -24.41 37.27
CA LEU A 707 6.84 -23.86 38.57
C LEU A 707 5.42 -24.26 39.01
N GLN A 708 4.61 -24.84 38.12
CA GLN A 708 3.22 -25.27 38.34
C GLN A 708 2.32 -24.18 38.96
N ASP A 709 2.56 -22.91 38.60
CA ASP A 709 1.82 -21.75 39.10
C ASP A 709 0.89 -21.21 38.00
N TYR A 710 -0.27 -21.84 37.86
CA TYR A 710 -1.23 -21.58 36.77
C TYR A 710 -1.83 -20.16 36.81
N GLU A 711 -1.97 -19.55 37.99
CA GLU A 711 -2.43 -18.15 38.13
C GLU A 711 -1.38 -17.17 37.58
N LYS A 712 -0.09 -17.40 37.86
CA LYS A 712 0.98 -16.58 37.27
C LYS A 712 1.19 -16.86 35.79
N ALA A 713 1.01 -18.11 35.35
CA ALA A 713 1.02 -18.45 33.94
C ALA A 713 -0.09 -17.70 33.18
N LYS A 714 -1.31 -17.67 33.75
CA LYS A 714 -2.43 -16.88 33.23
C LYS A 714 -2.09 -15.40 33.10
N ALA A 715 -1.57 -14.78 34.17
CA ALA A 715 -1.17 -13.37 34.15
C ALA A 715 -0.10 -13.08 33.08
N ALA A 716 0.85 -13.99 32.87
CA ALA A 716 1.87 -13.85 31.83
C ALA A 716 1.29 -13.95 30.40
N TRP A 717 0.34 -14.85 30.15
CA TRP A 717 -0.38 -14.92 28.87
C TRP A 717 -1.32 -13.73 28.65
N GLU A 718 -1.91 -13.16 29.70
CA GLU A 718 -2.72 -11.93 29.62
C GLU A 718 -1.87 -10.72 29.21
N ILE A 719 -0.59 -10.66 29.62
CA ILE A 719 0.35 -9.64 29.12
C ILE A 719 0.51 -9.78 27.59
N VAL A 720 0.63 -11.00 27.06
CA VAL A 720 0.70 -11.23 25.61
C VAL A 720 -0.55 -10.71 24.89
N LEU A 721 -1.74 -11.02 25.41
CA LEU A 721 -3.00 -10.55 24.82
C LEU A 721 -3.24 -9.05 24.97
N SER A 722 -2.66 -8.41 25.99
CA SER A 722 -2.72 -6.95 26.13
C SER A 722 -1.97 -6.22 25.01
N VAL A 723 -0.98 -6.88 24.41
CA VAL A 723 -0.16 -6.32 23.32
C VAL A 723 -0.60 -6.86 21.95
N MET A 724 -0.95 -8.15 21.86
CA MET A 724 -1.50 -8.80 20.67
C MET A 724 -2.84 -9.50 21.01
N PRO A 725 -3.97 -8.79 20.89
CA PRO A 725 -5.28 -9.32 21.25
C PRO A 725 -5.69 -10.60 20.50
N HIS A 726 -5.11 -10.84 19.31
CA HIS A 726 -5.41 -11.96 18.42
C HIS A 726 -4.36 -13.08 18.44
N ASP A 727 -3.41 -13.07 19.37
CA ASP A 727 -2.40 -14.14 19.47
C ASP A 727 -3.07 -15.50 19.79
N SER A 728 -3.04 -16.41 18.83
CA SER A 728 -3.73 -17.71 18.90
C SER A 728 -3.14 -18.61 19.99
N GLU A 729 -1.82 -18.61 20.13
CA GLU A 729 -1.10 -19.38 21.14
C GLU A 729 -1.48 -18.95 22.56
N ALA A 730 -1.51 -17.64 22.83
CA ALA A 730 -1.90 -17.11 24.13
C ALA A 730 -3.36 -17.38 24.47
N ARG A 731 -4.28 -17.31 23.50
CA ARG A 731 -5.69 -17.69 23.71
C ARG A 731 -5.85 -19.17 24.01
N MET A 732 -5.22 -20.05 23.23
CA MET A 732 -5.23 -21.49 23.47
C MET A 732 -4.61 -21.86 24.82
N ALA A 733 -3.51 -21.21 25.20
CA ALA A 733 -2.87 -21.43 26.49
C ALA A 733 -3.74 -20.94 27.65
N LEU A 734 -4.42 -19.80 27.51
CA LEU A 734 -5.38 -19.33 28.49
C LEU A 734 -6.61 -20.21 28.58
N ASP A 735 -7.09 -20.79 27.49
CA ASP A 735 -8.23 -21.71 27.53
C ASP A 735 -7.84 -23.04 28.17
N ARG A 736 -6.64 -23.57 27.90
CA ARG A 736 -6.05 -24.72 28.62
C ARG A 736 -5.85 -24.43 30.12
N ILE A 737 -5.33 -23.25 30.46
CA ILE A 737 -5.15 -22.82 31.85
C ILE A 737 -6.50 -22.58 32.53
N LYS A 738 -7.50 -22.06 31.81
CA LYS A 738 -8.87 -21.95 32.30
C LYS A 738 -9.45 -23.32 32.54
N GLU A 739 -9.32 -24.31 31.66
CA GLU A 739 -9.78 -25.69 31.89
C GLU A 739 -9.15 -26.30 33.16
N ASN A 740 -7.86 -26.03 33.41
CA ASN A 740 -7.17 -26.45 34.64
C ASN A 740 -7.57 -25.64 35.90
N LEU A 741 -7.95 -24.37 35.76
CA LEU A 741 -8.41 -23.49 36.84
C LEU A 741 -9.93 -23.58 37.09
N SER A 742 -10.70 -24.02 36.09
CA SER A 742 -12.16 -24.12 36.09
C SER A 742 -12.57 -25.58 36.22
N SER A 743 -12.65 -26.03 37.46
CA SER A 743 -13.53 -27.12 37.86
C SER A 743 -15.02 -26.75 37.71
N VAL A 744 -15.41 -26.20 36.56
CA VAL A 744 -16.80 -26.06 36.09
C VAL A 744 -16.81 -26.51 34.64
N ALA A 745 -17.23 -27.76 34.42
CA ALA A 745 -17.40 -28.31 33.08
C ALA A 745 -18.46 -27.49 32.33
N LEU A 746 -18.08 -26.86 31.21
CA LEU A 746 -19.03 -26.34 30.24
C LEU A 746 -19.89 -27.50 29.74
N THR A 747 -21.17 -27.23 29.55
CA THR A 747 -22.04 -28.23 28.93
C THR A 747 -21.62 -28.45 27.47
N PRO A 748 -21.79 -29.66 26.90
CA PRO A 748 -21.48 -29.92 25.49
C PRO A 748 -22.15 -28.93 24.50
N GLU A 749 -23.30 -28.37 24.86
CA GLU A 749 -24.04 -27.40 24.06
C GLU A 749 -23.37 -26.01 24.04
N GLU A 750 -22.88 -25.54 25.19
CA GLU A 750 -22.16 -24.26 25.28
C GLU A 750 -20.81 -24.34 24.53
N SER A 751 -20.13 -25.48 24.62
CA SER A 751 -18.91 -25.75 23.85
C SER A 751 -19.19 -25.75 22.35
N LEU A 752 -20.26 -26.42 21.92
CA LEU A 752 -20.66 -26.47 20.52
C LEU A 752 -21.04 -25.09 19.95
N GLN A 753 -21.74 -24.26 20.74
CA GLN A 753 -22.11 -22.91 20.32
C GLN A 753 -20.86 -22.05 20.05
N ARG A 754 -19.87 -22.11 20.94
CA ARG A 754 -18.60 -21.38 20.76
C ARG A 754 -17.81 -21.86 19.55
N ILE A 755 -17.77 -23.17 19.32
CA ILE A 755 -17.10 -23.76 18.14
C ILE A 755 -17.76 -23.25 16.85
N ARG A 756 -19.11 -23.22 16.81
CA ARG A 756 -19.85 -22.69 15.66
C ARG A 756 -19.58 -21.20 15.43
N GLU A 757 -19.52 -20.39 16.48
CA GLU A 757 -19.14 -18.97 16.37
C GLU A 757 -17.74 -18.81 15.78
N GLN A 758 -16.76 -19.61 16.23
CA GLN A 758 -15.40 -19.60 15.68
C GLN A 758 -15.34 -20.05 14.21
N ILE A 759 -16.16 -21.02 13.82
CA ILE A 759 -16.28 -21.47 12.42
C ILE A 759 -16.76 -20.34 11.52
N THR A 760 -17.64 -19.45 11.99
CA THR A 760 -18.07 -18.30 11.17
C THR A 760 -16.93 -17.33 10.86
N THR A 761 -15.92 -17.24 11.74
CA THR A 761 -14.75 -16.38 11.54
C THR A 761 -13.59 -17.08 10.83
N SER A 762 -13.45 -18.39 11.04
CA SER A 762 -12.32 -19.19 10.55
C SER A 762 -12.78 -20.54 9.97
N PRO A 763 -13.53 -20.54 8.86
CA PRO A 763 -14.20 -21.74 8.33
C PRO A 763 -13.25 -22.78 7.73
N PHE A 764 -12.00 -22.43 7.44
CA PHE A 764 -11.03 -23.36 6.84
C PHE A 764 -10.14 -24.09 7.84
N LEU A 765 -10.35 -23.89 9.15
CA LEU A 765 -9.52 -24.44 10.22
C LEU A 765 -10.04 -25.84 10.63
N PRO A 766 -9.38 -26.96 10.25
CA PRO A 766 -9.91 -28.31 10.50
C PRO A 766 -10.11 -28.61 12.00
N GLU A 767 -9.26 -28.04 12.86
CA GLU A 767 -9.26 -28.25 14.31
C GLU A 767 -10.61 -27.89 14.95
N LEU A 768 -11.32 -26.89 14.42
CA LEU A 768 -12.66 -26.51 14.90
C LEU A 768 -13.70 -27.59 14.63
N TYR A 769 -13.61 -28.23 13.46
CA TYR A 769 -14.51 -29.30 13.07
C TYR A 769 -14.18 -30.60 13.82
N GLU A 770 -12.91 -30.85 14.14
CA GLU A 770 -12.50 -31.96 15.00
C GLU A 770 -13.00 -31.79 16.43
N ALA A 771 -12.86 -30.58 17.00
CA ALA A 771 -13.39 -30.26 18.31
C ALA A 771 -14.92 -30.40 18.35
N GLY A 772 -15.61 -29.91 17.32
CA GLY A 772 -17.05 -30.07 17.16
C GLY A 772 -17.48 -31.52 17.08
N PHE A 773 -16.83 -32.31 16.23
CA PHE A 773 -17.05 -33.75 16.07
C PHE A 773 -16.88 -34.49 17.40
N ASN A 774 -15.75 -34.30 18.08
CA ASN A 774 -15.44 -35.01 19.34
C ASN A 774 -16.42 -34.64 20.48
N THR A 775 -16.92 -33.42 20.51
CA THR A 775 -17.88 -32.96 21.55
C THR A 775 -19.23 -33.67 21.44
N ILE A 776 -19.64 -34.06 20.23
CA ILE A 776 -21.03 -34.48 19.95
C ILE A 776 -21.16 -35.83 19.26
N ILE A 777 -20.06 -36.54 19.00
CA ILE A 777 -20.04 -37.84 18.31
C ILE A 777 -21.04 -38.86 18.89
N ASP A 778 -21.20 -38.87 20.21
CA ASP A 778 -22.09 -39.79 20.94
C ASP A 778 -23.48 -39.19 21.23
N ALA A 779 -23.66 -37.87 21.05
CA ALA A 779 -24.86 -37.15 21.46
C ALA A 779 -25.77 -36.74 20.29
N ARG A 780 -25.20 -36.35 19.14
CA ARG A 780 -25.94 -35.88 17.95
C ARG A 780 -25.32 -36.43 16.65
N PRO A 781 -25.67 -37.65 16.22
CA PRO A 781 -24.98 -38.31 15.12
C PRO A 781 -25.18 -37.63 13.76
N ASP A 782 -26.34 -37.00 13.49
CA ASP A 782 -26.52 -36.25 12.23
C ASP A 782 -25.59 -35.04 12.12
N LEU A 783 -25.38 -34.31 13.22
CA LEU A 783 -24.42 -33.20 13.24
C LEU A 783 -22.98 -33.71 13.25
N ALA A 784 -22.70 -34.83 13.93
CA ALA A 784 -21.37 -35.45 13.91
C ALA A 784 -20.98 -35.86 12.48
N TYR A 785 -21.94 -36.36 11.71
CA TYR A 785 -21.75 -36.65 10.30
C TYR A 785 -21.42 -35.41 9.47
N MET A 786 -22.11 -34.29 9.70
CA MET A 786 -21.80 -33.04 8.99
C MET A 786 -20.40 -32.53 9.32
N PHE A 787 -19.96 -32.60 10.59
CA PHE A 787 -18.58 -32.27 10.97
C PHE A 787 -17.56 -33.20 10.29
N ALA A 788 -17.82 -34.51 10.29
CA ALA A 788 -16.98 -35.50 9.62
C ALA A 788 -16.91 -35.26 8.09
N SER A 789 -18.02 -34.84 7.48
CA SER A 789 -18.09 -34.48 6.06
C SER A 789 -17.28 -33.22 5.74
N CYS A 790 -17.30 -32.21 6.62
CA CYS A 790 -16.46 -31.02 6.52
C CYS A 790 -14.97 -31.37 6.64
N LEU A 791 -14.60 -32.21 7.62
CA LEU A 791 -13.22 -32.68 7.80
C LEU A 791 -12.70 -33.44 6.57
N LYS A 792 -13.53 -34.27 5.96
CA LYS A 792 -13.19 -34.96 4.71
C LYS A 792 -12.94 -33.97 3.56
N ALA A 793 -13.77 -32.93 3.45
CA ALA A 793 -13.64 -31.92 2.41
C ALA A 793 -12.41 -31.03 2.59
N LEU A 794 -12.04 -30.72 3.84
CA LEU A 794 -10.84 -29.97 4.20
C LEU A 794 -9.54 -30.80 4.14
N GLY A 795 -9.63 -32.11 3.92
CA GLY A 795 -8.45 -32.98 3.81
C GLY A 795 -7.82 -33.37 5.15
N SER A 796 -8.58 -33.39 6.26
CA SER A 796 -8.08 -33.83 7.57
C SER A 796 -7.64 -35.30 7.56
N THR A 797 -6.67 -35.64 8.42
CA THR A 797 -6.14 -36.98 8.65
C THR A 797 -6.79 -37.70 9.83
N ASN A 798 -7.83 -37.12 10.46
CA ASN A 798 -8.51 -37.71 11.61
C ASN A 798 -9.25 -39.01 11.22
N GLU A 799 -8.63 -40.16 11.51
CA GLU A 799 -9.11 -41.48 11.11
C GLU A 799 -10.52 -41.79 11.65
N GLN A 800 -10.83 -41.35 12.88
CA GLN A 800 -12.13 -41.60 13.51
C GLN A 800 -13.26 -40.85 12.79
N ALA A 801 -13.05 -39.58 12.48
CA ALA A 801 -14.00 -38.78 11.72
C ALA A 801 -14.16 -39.31 10.28
N LEU A 802 -13.05 -39.66 9.62
CA LEU A 802 -13.08 -40.22 8.26
C LEU A 802 -13.81 -41.57 8.20
N ALA A 803 -13.59 -42.44 9.19
CA ALA A 803 -14.32 -43.70 9.32
C ALA A 803 -15.81 -43.47 9.59
N TYR A 804 -16.15 -42.48 10.42
CA TYR A 804 -17.53 -42.08 10.70
C TYR A 804 -18.23 -41.58 9.42
N PHE A 805 -17.58 -40.70 8.67
CA PHE A 805 -18.07 -40.24 7.37
C PHE A 805 -18.28 -41.41 6.39
N ALA A 806 -17.29 -42.30 6.25
CA ALA A 806 -17.39 -43.45 5.34
C ALA A 806 -18.53 -44.41 5.72
N ARG A 807 -18.77 -44.61 7.02
CA ARG A 807 -19.85 -45.48 7.53
C ARG A 807 -21.24 -44.92 7.27
N HIS A 808 -21.42 -43.61 7.44
CA HIS A 808 -22.72 -42.96 7.40
C HIS A 808 -23.06 -42.31 6.05
N THR A 809 -22.11 -42.25 5.11
CA THR A 809 -22.39 -41.77 3.75
C THR A 809 -23.19 -42.81 2.96
N PRO A 810 -24.36 -42.47 2.42
CA PRO A 810 -25.16 -43.41 1.65
C PRO A 810 -24.47 -43.73 0.32
N HIS A 811 -24.58 -44.97 -0.15
CA HIS A 811 -23.97 -45.42 -1.41
C HIS A 811 -24.80 -44.99 -2.64
N PHE A 812 -26.08 -44.69 -2.43
CA PHE A 812 -27.02 -44.20 -3.44
C PHE A 812 -27.70 -42.92 -2.94
N LEU A 813 -28.45 -42.23 -3.80
CA LEU A 813 -29.30 -41.12 -3.36
C LEU A 813 -30.39 -41.66 -2.42
N ALA A 814 -30.45 -41.13 -1.20
CA ALA A 814 -31.56 -41.44 -0.31
C ALA A 814 -32.80 -40.65 -0.75
N ARG A 815 -33.94 -41.32 -0.82
CA ARG A 815 -35.22 -40.71 -1.17
C ARG A 815 -35.69 -39.84 0.00
N ALA A 816 -36.04 -38.59 -0.26
CA ALA A 816 -36.61 -37.74 0.79
C ALA A 816 -38.06 -38.16 1.07
N TRP A 817 -38.53 -37.89 2.29
CA TRP A 817 -39.86 -38.28 2.74
C TRP A 817 -40.97 -37.43 2.13
N LYS A 818 -40.68 -36.15 1.92
CA LYS A 818 -41.57 -35.18 1.29
C LYS A 818 -40.79 -34.32 0.29
N PRO A 819 -41.45 -33.88 -0.79
CA PRO A 819 -40.88 -32.88 -1.68
C PRO A 819 -40.50 -31.61 -0.93
N ILE A 820 -39.59 -30.83 -1.53
CA ILE A 820 -39.19 -29.52 -1.06
C ILE A 820 -40.37 -28.56 -1.22
N ASP A 821 -40.97 -28.23 -0.09
CA ASP A 821 -42.00 -27.20 0.04
C ASP A 821 -41.38 -25.83 0.38
N GLY A 822 -42.22 -24.79 0.43
CA GLY A 822 -41.76 -23.43 0.72
C GLY A 822 -41.06 -23.27 2.08
N ASP A 823 -41.46 -24.06 3.08
CA ASP A 823 -40.88 -24.02 4.41
C ASP A 823 -39.47 -24.63 4.44
N ILE A 824 -39.26 -25.76 3.75
CA ILE A 824 -37.93 -26.34 3.58
C ILE A 824 -37.03 -25.38 2.80
N TRP A 825 -37.57 -24.73 1.75
CA TRP A 825 -36.81 -23.79 0.94
C TRP A 825 -36.25 -22.59 1.72
N GLN A 826 -37.01 -22.06 2.69
CA GLN A 826 -36.52 -21.01 3.59
C GLN A 826 -35.32 -21.45 4.43
N GLY A 827 -35.20 -22.73 4.75
CA GLY A 827 -34.04 -23.29 5.44
C GLY A 827 -32.76 -23.30 4.59
N ILE A 828 -32.90 -23.31 3.27
CA ILE A 828 -31.81 -23.51 2.29
C ILE A 828 -31.26 -22.17 1.76
N THR A 829 -32.12 -21.16 1.66
CA THR A 829 -31.84 -19.87 1.01
C THR A 829 -30.82 -19.01 1.76
N ASP A 830 -29.86 -18.44 1.03
CA ASP A 830 -28.94 -17.43 1.55
C ASP A 830 -29.68 -16.10 1.81
N SER A 831 -29.28 -15.35 2.84
CA SER A 831 -29.94 -14.07 3.15
C SER A 831 -29.84 -13.02 2.05
N ASN A 832 -28.88 -13.19 1.12
CA ASN A 832 -28.70 -12.32 -0.04
C ASN A 832 -29.53 -12.74 -1.26
N ASP A 833 -30.18 -13.92 -1.21
CA ASP A 833 -31.06 -14.39 -2.27
C ASP A 833 -32.46 -13.76 -2.15
N LEU A 834 -32.59 -12.56 -2.71
CA LEU A 834 -33.83 -11.80 -2.75
C LEU A 834 -34.83 -12.37 -3.77
N GLU A 835 -35.90 -12.99 -3.26
CA GLU A 835 -36.98 -13.56 -4.08
C GLU A 835 -37.61 -12.53 -5.03
N SER A 836 -37.79 -11.29 -4.58
CA SER A 836 -38.36 -10.21 -5.37
C SER A 836 -37.51 -9.84 -6.60
N VAL A 837 -36.17 -9.90 -6.48
CA VAL A 837 -35.25 -9.66 -7.61
C VAL A 837 -35.32 -10.85 -8.58
N GLY A 838 -35.43 -12.07 -8.08
CA GLY A 838 -35.68 -13.26 -8.88
C GLY A 838 -36.92 -13.16 -9.77
N LYS A 839 -38.03 -12.65 -9.23
CA LYS A 839 -39.29 -12.44 -9.99
C LYS A 839 -39.13 -11.47 -11.15
N ILE A 840 -38.26 -10.46 -11.05
CA ILE A 840 -37.97 -9.54 -12.17
C ILE A 840 -37.29 -10.30 -13.31
N PHE A 841 -36.28 -11.11 -12.98
CA PHE A 841 -35.53 -11.87 -13.98
C PHE A 841 -36.31 -13.04 -14.55
N GLU A 842 -37.22 -13.64 -13.78
CA GLU A 842 -38.18 -14.64 -14.26
C GLU A 842 -39.06 -14.07 -15.40
N VAL A 843 -39.62 -12.88 -15.20
CA VAL A 843 -40.41 -12.19 -16.23
C VAL A 843 -39.56 -11.82 -17.45
N LEU A 844 -38.29 -11.46 -17.24
CA LEU A 844 -37.33 -11.19 -18.31
C LEU A 844 -37.02 -12.44 -19.15
N CYS A 845 -36.84 -13.61 -18.52
CA CYS A 845 -36.60 -14.87 -19.22
C CYS A 845 -37.72 -15.19 -20.23
N LEU A 846 -38.96 -14.77 -19.96
CA LEU A 846 -40.10 -14.97 -20.85
C LEU A 846 -40.19 -13.94 -21.98
N SER A 847 -39.45 -12.83 -21.89
CA SER A 847 -39.63 -11.63 -22.73
C SER A 847 -38.40 -11.26 -23.58
N ILE A 848 -37.27 -11.93 -23.37
CA ILE A 848 -36.05 -11.74 -24.16
C ILE A 848 -36.01 -12.80 -25.26
N PRO A 849 -36.20 -12.44 -26.55
CA PRO A 849 -35.88 -13.33 -27.65
C PRO A 849 -34.36 -13.56 -27.66
N GLU A 850 -33.96 -14.80 -27.40
CA GLU A 850 -32.59 -15.35 -27.37
C GLU A 850 -31.49 -14.35 -27.00
N PRO A 851 -30.95 -14.38 -25.76
CA PRO A 851 -29.69 -13.68 -25.49
C PRO A 851 -28.64 -14.22 -26.45
N SER A 852 -28.09 -13.34 -27.29
CA SER A 852 -27.05 -13.63 -28.29
C SER A 852 -25.72 -13.94 -27.61
N ILE A 853 -25.70 -15.02 -26.82
CA ILE A 853 -24.54 -15.55 -26.12
C ILE A 853 -24.51 -17.04 -26.49
N PHE A 854 -23.61 -17.37 -27.43
CA PHE A 854 -23.35 -18.67 -28.07
C PHE A 854 -24.34 -19.11 -29.18
N SER A 855 -23.80 -19.27 -30.40
CA SER A 855 -24.47 -19.91 -31.53
C SER A 855 -24.63 -21.42 -31.27
N MET A 856 -25.70 -21.79 -30.58
CA MET A 856 -26.10 -23.18 -30.29
C MET A 856 -27.29 -23.60 -31.17
N GLN A 857 -27.40 -23.07 -32.38
CA GLN A 857 -28.52 -23.40 -33.28
C GLN A 857 -28.49 -24.87 -33.71
N GLU A 858 -27.32 -25.45 -34.00
CA GLU A 858 -27.19 -26.85 -34.45
C GLU A 858 -27.49 -27.90 -33.35
N ILE A 859 -27.33 -27.57 -32.07
CA ILE A 859 -27.50 -28.51 -30.94
C ILE A 859 -28.98 -28.68 -30.54
N LEU A 860 -29.81 -27.68 -30.83
CA LEU A 860 -31.24 -27.69 -30.49
C LEU A 860 -32.11 -28.46 -31.48
N GLU A 861 -31.55 -28.89 -32.62
CA GLU A 861 -32.33 -29.52 -33.68
C GLU A 861 -32.74 -30.96 -33.35
N ASN A 862 -32.11 -31.62 -32.36
CA ASN A 862 -32.38 -33.00 -31.97
C ASN A 862 -32.35 -33.20 -30.42
N PRO A 863 -33.38 -32.74 -29.68
CA PRO A 863 -33.51 -33.06 -28.25
C PRO A 863 -33.70 -34.56 -28.04
N VAL A 864 -33.10 -35.11 -26.98
CA VAL A 864 -33.28 -36.51 -26.56
C VAL A 864 -34.30 -36.53 -25.43
N GLU A 865 -35.34 -37.34 -25.57
CA GLU A 865 -36.34 -37.47 -24.51
C GLU A 865 -35.70 -38.13 -23.27
N PRO A 866 -36.09 -37.74 -22.04
CA PRO A 866 -35.53 -38.32 -20.82
C PRO A 866 -35.60 -39.86 -20.75
N GLY A 867 -36.55 -40.47 -21.47
CA GLY A 867 -36.69 -41.92 -21.60
C GLY A 867 -35.59 -42.61 -22.42
N ASP A 868 -34.89 -41.86 -23.27
CA ASP A 868 -33.79 -42.35 -24.12
C ASP A 868 -32.41 -42.18 -23.44
N LEU A 869 -32.38 -41.58 -22.25
CA LEU A 869 -31.17 -41.45 -21.43
C LEU A 869 -30.80 -42.78 -20.73
N PRO A 870 -29.52 -42.97 -20.37
CA PRO A 870 -29.13 -44.08 -19.50
C PRO A 870 -29.99 -44.11 -18.23
N GLU A 871 -30.35 -45.32 -17.78
CA GLU A 871 -31.34 -45.53 -16.72
C GLU A 871 -31.07 -44.72 -15.45
N GLN A 872 -29.80 -44.60 -15.06
CA GLN A 872 -29.39 -43.83 -13.88
C GLN A 872 -29.65 -42.32 -14.02
N TRP A 873 -29.42 -41.75 -15.20
CA TRP A 873 -29.70 -40.34 -15.47
C TRP A 873 -31.19 -40.05 -15.44
N ASN A 874 -31.99 -40.92 -16.07
CA ASN A 874 -33.43 -40.83 -16.04
C ASN A 874 -33.95 -40.91 -14.58
N ARG A 875 -33.40 -41.81 -13.76
CA ARG A 875 -33.74 -41.92 -12.33
C ARG A 875 -33.39 -40.65 -11.54
N VAL A 876 -32.21 -40.07 -11.74
CA VAL A 876 -31.80 -38.85 -11.02
C VAL A 876 -32.63 -37.64 -11.46
N LEU A 877 -32.90 -37.49 -12.76
CA LEU A 877 -33.74 -36.41 -13.28
C LEU A 877 -35.17 -36.50 -12.74
N ASN A 878 -35.77 -37.69 -12.76
CA ASN A 878 -37.09 -37.90 -12.16
C ASN A 878 -37.10 -37.67 -10.65
N TYR A 879 -36.03 -38.07 -9.95
CA TYR A 879 -35.86 -37.79 -8.53
C TYR A 879 -35.84 -36.28 -8.26
N LEU A 880 -34.97 -35.52 -8.94
CA LEU A 880 -34.90 -34.07 -8.77
C LEU A 880 -36.21 -33.37 -9.15
N ALA A 881 -36.86 -33.81 -10.23
CA ALA A 881 -38.15 -33.28 -10.66
C ALA A 881 -39.26 -33.53 -9.63
N TYR A 882 -39.30 -34.73 -9.05
CA TYR A 882 -40.23 -35.08 -7.98
C TYR A 882 -39.96 -34.25 -6.72
N GLU A 883 -38.70 -34.18 -6.26
CA GLU A 883 -38.35 -33.48 -5.03
C GLU A 883 -38.59 -31.97 -5.14
N LEU A 884 -38.31 -31.37 -6.30
CA LEU A 884 -38.59 -29.95 -6.54
C LEU A 884 -40.03 -29.70 -7.01
N SER A 885 -40.86 -30.73 -7.16
CA SER A 885 -42.23 -30.61 -7.68
C SER A 885 -42.32 -29.86 -9.02
N ILE A 886 -41.41 -30.16 -9.95
CA ILE A 886 -41.33 -29.59 -11.30
C ILE A 886 -41.55 -30.68 -12.38
N PRO A 887 -42.01 -30.31 -13.59
CA PRO A 887 -41.98 -31.22 -14.72
C PRO A 887 -40.53 -31.65 -15.03
N VAL A 888 -40.38 -32.88 -15.54
CA VAL A 888 -39.08 -33.41 -15.96
C VAL A 888 -38.56 -32.58 -17.15
N PRO A 889 -37.39 -31.95 -17.03
CA PRO A 889 -36.83 -31.14 -18.11
C PRO A 889 -36.29 -32.01 -19.25
N GLN A 890 -36.41 -31.52 -20.48
CA GLN A 890 -35.84 -32.18 -21.66
C GLN A 890 -34.29 -32.10 -21.65
N VAL A 891 -33.61 -33.02 -22.33
CA VAL A 891 -32.14 -33.09 -22.32
C VAL A 891 -31.58 -33.07 -23.75
N CYS A 892 -30.56 -32.26 -24.00
CA CYS A 892 -29.87 -32.16 -25.29
C CYS A 892 -28.38 -32.47 -25.11
N PHE A 893 -27.74 -33.05 -26.13
CA PHE A 893 -26.31 -33.37 -26.10
C PHE A 893 -25.51 -32.46 -27.02
N SER A 894 -24.36 -31.95 -26.53
CA SER A 894 -23.42 -31.17 -27.33
C SER A 894 -22.04 -31.84 -27.40
N ASN A 895 -21.55 -32.05 -28.63
CA ASN A 895 -20.22 -32.63 -28.89
C ASN A 895 -19.07 -31.60 -28.93
N HIS A 896 -19.37 -30.31 -28.75
CA HIS A 896 -18.43 -29.22 -29.08
C HIS A 896 -17.78 -28.52 -27.87
N LEU A 897 -18.15 -28.88 -26.64
CA LEU A 897 -17.61 -28.22 -25.44
C LEU A 897 -16.55 -29.08 -24.77
N SER A 898 -15.36 -28.49 -24.60
CA SER A 898 -14.15 -29.13 -24.05
C SER A 898 -14.12 -29.24 -22.53
N LYS A 899 -15.10 -28.65 -21.83
CA LYS A 899 -15.27 -28.73 -20.38
C LYS A 899 -16.63 -29.35 -20.05
N PRO A 900 -16.77 -30.14 -18.97
CA PRO A 900 -18.07 -30.59 -18.51
C PRO A 900 -18.89 -29.35 -18.14
N SER A 901 -19.84 -29.00 -18.99
CA SER A 901 -20.70 -27.84 -18.77
C SER A 901 -22.14 -28.24 -19.04
N LEU A 902 -23.01 -27.97 -18.06
CA LEU A 902 -24.44 -28.17 -18.17
C LEU A 902 -25.09 -26.79 -18.28
N THR A 903 -25.76 -26.51 -19.39
CA THR A 903 -26.40 -25.21 -19.63
C THR A 903 -27.91 -25.38 -19.77
N VAL A 904 -28.68 -24.39 -19.34
CA VAL A 904 -30.16 -24.41 -19.44
C VAL A 904 -30.57 -23.54 -20.62
N LYS A 905 -31.37 -24.10 -21.55
CA LYS A 905 -31.99 -23.34 -22.64
C LYS A 905 -33.43 -23.77 -22.84
N ASN A 906 -34.38 -22.82 -22.80
CA ASN A 906 -35.83 -23.06 -22.99
C ASN A 906 -36.42 -24.18 -22.11
N GLY A 907 -35.93 -24.35 -20.88
CA GLY A 907 -36.38 -25.41 -19.98
C GLY A 907 -35.76 -26.79 -20.25
N ALA A 908 -34.81 -26.90 -21.19
CA ALA A 908 -34.01 -28.09 -21.44
C ALA A 908 -32.58 -27.94 -20.88
N PHE A 909 -32.00 -29.07 -20.46
CA PHE A 909 -30.60 -29.18 -20.03
C PHE A 909 -29.72 -29.60 -21.20
N VAL A 910 -28.70 -28.82 -21.53
CA VAL A 910 -27.67 -29.21 -22.49
C VAL A 910 -26.50 -29.81 -21.72
N ILE A 911 -26.23 -31.09 -21.95
CA ILE A 911 -25.10 -31.82 -21.35
C ILE A 911 -23.97 -31.85 -22.35
N SER A 912 -22.77 -31.46 -21.91
CA SER A 912 -21.56 -31.56 -22.73
C SER A 912 -20.46 -32.40 -22.10
N ALA A 913 -19.67 -33.04 -22.97
CA ALA A 913 -18.54 -33.95 -22.73
C ALA A 913 -18.88 -35.47 -22.62
N PRO A 914 -18.04 -36.36 -23.23
CA PRO A 914 -18.14 -37.82 -23.04
C PRO A 914 -17.92 -38.27 -21.59
N VAL A 915 -17.19 -37.49 -20.78
CA VAL A 915 -16.83 -37.82 -19.39
C VAL A 915 -18.05 -37.75 -18.46
N ALA A 916 -19.03 -36.87 -18.71
CA ALA A 916 -20.27 -36.83 -17.93
C ALA A 916 -21.12 -38.10 -18.14
N MET A 917 -21.10 -38.65 -19.36
CA MET A 917 -21.79 -39.89 -19.71
C MET A 917 -21.06 -41.18 -19.32
N ALA A 918 -19.75 -41.11 -19.03
CA ALA A 918 -18.93 -42.28 -18.66
C ALA A 918 -19.09 -42.72 -17.19
N HIS A 919 -19.81 -41.96 -16.37
CA HIS A 919 -20.04 -42.28 -14.96
C HIS A 919 -21.31 -43.10 -14.76
N GLU A 920 -21.26 -44.38 -15.14
CA GLU A 920 -22.36 -45.36 -14.94
C GLU A 920 -22.62 -45.73 -13.47
N ASP A 921 -22.07 -45.04 -12.46
CA ASP A 921 -22.17 -45.51 -11.07
C ASP A 921 -22.14 -44.44 -9.96
N ASN A 922 -22.51 -43.19 -10.25
CA ASN A 922 -22.44 -42.11 -9.23
C ASN A 922 -23.64 -41.16 -9.27
N GLY A 923 -24.84 -41.65 -8.92
CA GLY A 923 -26.06 -40.84 -8.83
C GLY A 923 -25.92 -39.57 -7.96
N GLN A 924 -25.11 -39.60 -6.90
CA GLN A 924 -24.82 -38.42 -6.06
C GLN A 924 -24.00 -37.34 -6.77
N LYS A 925 -23.03 -37.72 -7.61
CA LYS A 925 -22.26 -36.76 -8.41
C LYS A 925 -23.15 -36.11 -9.46
N ILE A 926 -23.99 -36.91 -10.10
CA ILE A 926 -24.97 -36.43 -11.08
C ILE A 926 -25.97 -35.49 -10.39
N ALA A 927 -26.47 -35.84 -9.20
CA ALA A 927 -27.36 -34.97 -8.43
C ALA A 927 -26.67 -33.66 -8.04
N ALA A 928 -25.43 -33.69 -7.55
CA ALA A 928 -24.68 -32.47 -7.21
C ALA A 928 -24.52 -31.52 -8.42
N LEU A 929 -24.32 -32.07 -9.61
CA LEU A 929 -24.18 -31.30 -10.86
C LEU A 929 -25.52 -30.75 -11.40
N LEU A 930 -26.60 -31.54 -11.31
CA LEU A 930 -27.91 -31.17 -11.86
C LEU A 930 -28.76 -30.32 -10.92
N THR A 931 -28.56 -30.44 -9.61
CA THR A 931 -29.37 -29.77 -8.58
C THR A 931 -29.40 -28.25 -8.74
N PRO A 932 -28.26 -27.54 -8.95
CA PRO A 932 -28.29 -26.10 -9.17
C PRO A 932 -29.18 -25.67 -10.34
N LEU A 933 -29.27 -26.50 -11.38
CA LEU A 933 -29.96 -26.17 -12.63
C LEU A 933 -31.45 -26.51 -12.54
N ALA A 934 -31.79 -27.61 -11.86
CA ALA A 934 -33.17 -27.93 -11.51
C ALA A 934 -33.78 -26.90 -10.53
N ALA A 935 -33.00 -26.43 -9.55
CA ALA A 935 -33.40 -25.37 -8.62
C ALA A 935 -33.67 -24.04 -9.32
N ALA A 936 -32.86 -23.70 -10.32
CA ALA A 936 -33.06 -22.54 -11.17
C ALA A 936 -34.40 -22.57 -11.90
N TYR A 937 -34.82 -23.77 -12.34
CA TYR A 937 -36.09 -23.98 -13.02
C TYR A 937 -37.28 -23.78 -12.07
N TRP A 938 -37.22 -24.36 -10.87
CA TRP A 938 -38.26 -24.21 -9.85
C TRP A 938 -38.46 -22.74 -9.42
N THR A 939 -37.38 -21.96 -9.36
CA THR A 939 -37.41 -20.57 -8.89
C THR A 939 -37.50 -19.51 -10.00
N GLY A 940 -37.46 -19.89 -11.28
CA GLY A 940 -37.36 -18.94 -12.40
C GLY A 940 -36.03 -18.19 -12.47
N ARG A 941 -35.00 -18.63 -11.73
CA ARG A 941 -33.69 -17.98 -11.57
C ARG A 941 -32.62 -18.59 -12.47
N ALA A 942 -32.95 -18.92 -13.72
CA ALA A 942 -32.01 -19.49 -14.67
C ALA A 942 -30.98 -18.46 -15.17
N LEU A 943 -31.42 -17.23 -15.45
CA LEU A 943 -30.56 -16.18 -15.99
C LEU A 943 -29.33 -15.88 -15.10
N PRO A 944 -29.46 -15.74 -13.77
CA PRO A 944 -28.34 -15.43 -12.88
C PRO A 944 -27.27 -16.51 -12.77
N LEU A 945 -27.62 -17.76 -13.10
CA LEU A 945 -26.67 -18.88 -13.06
C LEU A 945 -25.80 -18.97 -14.30
N VAL A 946 -26.28 -18.43 -15.43
CA VAL A 946 -25.64 -18.59 -16.75
C VAL A 946 -25.08 -17.26 -17.27
N VAL A 947 -25.56 -16.13 -16.75
CA VAL A 947 -25.20 -14.78 -17.21
C VAL A 947 -24.32 -14.07 -16.18
N PRO A 948 -23.19 -13.47 -16.57
CA PRO A 948 -22.34 -12.69 -15.68
C PRO A 948 -23.10 -11.53 -14.99
N PRO A 949 -22.77 -11.18 -13.73
CA PRO A 949 -23.43 -10.11 -13.00
C PRO A 949 -23.49 -8.76 -13.72
N GLU A 950 -22.46 -8.43 -14.51
CA GLU A 950 -22.38 -7.21 -15.32
C GLU A 950 -23.49 -7.13 -16.37
N GLN A 951 -23.79 -8.26 -17.02
CA GLN A 951 -24.85 -8.36 -18.01
C GLN A 951 -26.24 -8.37 -17.36
N LEU A 952 -26.38 -8.98 -16.17
CA LEU A 952 -27.62 -8.90 -15.38
C LEU A 952 -27.92 -7.45 -14.97
N LEU A 953 -26.90 -6.66 -14.62
CA LEU A 953 -27.03 -5.25 -14.29
C LEU A 953 -27.48 -4.42 -15.50
N LEU A 954 -26.94 -4.71 -16.70
CA LEU A 954 -27.36 -4.05 -17.94
C LEU A 954 -28.82 -4.38 -18.28
N LEU A 955 -29.24 -5.64 -18.10
CA LEU A 955 -30.63 -6.06 -18.29
C LEU A 955 -31.58 -5.39 -17.30
N LEU A 956 -31.19 -5.32 -16.02
CA LEU A 956 -31.97 -4.62 -15.00
C LEU A 956 -32.11 -3.12 -15.35
N LYS A 957 -31.03 -2.45 -15.76
CA LYS A 957 -31.07 -1.06 -16.22
C LYS A 957 -31.98 -0.87 -17.43
N ALA A 958 -31.95 -1.78 -18.41
CA ALA A 958 -32.83 -1.74 -19.58
C ALA A 958 -34.31 -1.87 -19.21
N VAL A 959 -34.64 -2.75 -18.25
CA VAL A 959 -36.00 -2.87 -17.70
C VAL A 959 -36.43 -1.61 -16.97
N LEU A 960 -35.55 -1.01 -16.17
CA LEU A 960 -35.86 0.23 -15.44
C LEU A 960 -36.13 1.39 -16.40
N GLU A 961 -35.35 1.52 -17.46
CA GLU A 961 -35.62 2.51 -18.50
C GLU A 961 -36.90 2.24 -19.31
N PHE A 962 -37.36 0.99 -19.35
CA PHE A 962 -38.64 0.64 -19.98
C PHE A 962 -39.85 1.00 -19.10
N ILE A 963 -39.73 0.78 -17.79
CA ILE A 963 -40.76 1.08 -16.80
C ILE A 963 -40.84 2.60 -16.55
N ALA A 964 -39.70 3.25 -16.32
CA ALA A 964 -39.57 4.66 -15.99
C ALA A 964 -38.41 5.31 -16.80
N PRO A 965 -38.66 5.74 -18.05
CA PRO A 965 -37.62 6.31 -18.91
C PRO A 965 -37.10 7.64 -18.34
N LYS A 966 -35.82 7.66 -17.92
CA LYS A 966 -35.14 8.86 -17.38
C LYS A 966 -34.21 9.57 -18.38
N GLY A 967 -34.05 9.05 -19.59
CA GLY A 967 -33.39 9.75 -20.71
C GLY A 967 -31.86 9.81 -20.67
N VAL A 968 -31.16 8.85 -20.03
CA VAL A 968 -29.69 8.83 -19.98
C VAL A 968 -29.12 7.91 -21.06
N ALA A 969 -28.11 8.39 -21.78
CA ALA A 969 -27.58 7.81 -23.01
C ALA A 969 -26.57 6.68 -22.76
N ASP A 970 -27.04 5.49 -22.36
CA ASP A 970 -26.22 4.27 -22.48
C ASP A 970 -26.63 3.49 -23.73
N ALA A 971 -25.75 3.48 -24.73
CA ALA A 971 -25.99 2.84 -26.03
C ALA A 971 -26.27 1.33 -25.91
N GLN A 972 -25.67 0.66 -24.91
CA GLN A 972 -25.89 -0.77 -24.67
C GLN A 972 -27.29 -1.02 -24.07
N VAL A 973 -27.72 -0.14 -23.16
CA VAL A 973 -29.06 -0.20 -22.55
C VAL A 973 -30.14 0.07 -23.61
N GLN A 974 -29.94 1.03 -24.52
CA GLN A 974 -30.86 1.29 -25.62
C GLN A 974 -30.93 0.13 -26.63
N ALA A 975 -29.79 -0.48 -26.96
CA ALA A 975 -29.75 -1.65 -27.84
C ALA A 975 -30.46 -2.87 -27.23
N LEU A 976 -30.29 -3.11 -25.93
CA LEU A 976 -31.03 -4.15 -25.20
C LEU A 976 -32.53 -3.84 -25.14
N LYS A 977 -32.90 -2.60 -24.88
CA LYS A 977 -34.32 -2.16 -24.85
C LYS A 977 -35.06 -2.41 -26.16
N GLN A 978 -34.37 -2.30 -27.31
CA GLN A 978 -34.95 -2.63 -28.62
C GLN A 978 -35.14 -4.13 -28.84
N LYS A 979 -34.42 -4.97 -28.10
CA LYS A 979 -34.50 -6.44 -28.17
C LYS A 979 -35.49 -7.05 -27.18
N ILE A 980 -35.77 -6.41 -26.05
CA ILE A 980 -36.72 -6.91 -25.05
C ILE A 980 -38.15 -6.61 -25.52
N ASP A 981 -38.95 -7.64 -25.82
CA ASP A 981 -40.37 -7.50 -26.15
C ASP A 981 -41.24 -7.86 -24.93
N LEU A 982 -41.60 -6.84 -24.14
CA LEU A 982 -42.37 -7.03 -22.90
C LEU A 982 -43.89 -7.15 -23.12
N GLY A 983 -44.38 -7.38 -24.34
CA GLY A 983 -45.76 -7.80 -24.61
C GLY A 983 -46.85 -7.03 -23.84
N GLY A 984 -47.24 -5.84 -24.33
CA GLY A 984 -48.43 -5.11 -23.87
C GLY A 984 -48.39 -4.50 -22.44
N GLY A 985 -49.37 -3.65 -22.13
CA GLY A 985 -49.38 -2.82 -20.91
C GLY A 985 -49.49 -3.57 -19.57
N GLY A 986 -49.90 -4.85 -19.59
CA GLY A 986 -50.07 -5.67 -18.38
C GLY A 986 -48.76 -6.07 -17.70
N LEU A 987 -47.78 -6.54 -18.48
CA LEU A 987 -46.47 -6.94 -17.97
C LEU A 987 -45.69 -5.74 -17.37
N LYS A 988 -45.82 -4.58 -18.04
CA LYS A 988 -45.23 -3.31 -17.58
C LYS A 988 -45.77 -2.88 -16.21
N ALA A 989 -47.08 -3.02 -15.99
CA ALA A 989 -47.69 -2.71 -14.70
C ALA A 989 -47.27 -3.70 -13.59
N HIS A 990 -47.10 -4.97 -13.94
CA HIS A 990 -46.64 -6.01 -13.01
C HIS A 990 -45.18 -5.78 -12.57
N LEU A 991 -44.28 -5.52 -13.52
CA LEU A 991 -42.88 -5.19 -13.23
C LEU A 991 -42.74 -3.90 -12.43
N ALA A 992 -43.55 -2.88 -12.74
CA ALA A 992 -43.58 -1.64 -11.96
C ALA A 992 -44.00 -1.89 -10.50
N LYS A 993 -44.97 -2.78 -10.27
CA LYS A 993 -45.40 -3.17 -8.93
C LYS A 993 -44.28 -3.87 -8.15
N ILE A 994 -43.65 -4.89 -8.74
CA ILE A 994 -42.54 -5.61 -8.10
C ILE A 994 -41.39 -4.64 -7.77
N PHE A 995 -41.07 -3.73 -8.67
CA PHE A 995 -40.02 -2.74 -8.46
C PHE A 995 -40.34 -1.75 -7.32
N ASN A 996 -41.59 -1.31 -7.21
CA ASN A 996 -42.04 -0.46 -6.12
C ASN A 996 -42.03 -1.21 -4.77
N ASP A 997 -42.41 -2.49 -4.76
CA ASP A 997 -42.38 -3.34 -3.56
C ASP A 997 -40.94 -3.55 -3.07
N ILE A 998 -39.97 -3.72 -3.99
CA ILE A 998 -38.53 -3.81 -3.66
C ILE A 998 -37.99 -2.47 -3.15
N SER A 999 -38.37 -1.36 -3.81
CA SER A 999 -37.94 -0.01 -3.41
C SER A 999 -38.44 0.37 -2.01
N ALA A 1000 -39.55 -0.22 -1.56
CA ALA A 1000 -40.13 0.01 -0.23
C ALA A 1000 -39.44 -0.76 0.91
N GLN A 1001 -38.65 -1.81 0.64
CA GLN A 1001 -38.16 -2.77 1.66
C GLN A 1001 -36.67 -2.59 2.11
N ARG A 1002 -36.02 -1.46 1.83
CA ARG A 1002 -34.61 -1.06 2.16
C ARG A 1002 -33.50 -1.57 1.20
N GLY A 1003 -32.57 -0.66 0.86
CA GLY A 1003 -31.22 -0.94 0.31
C GLY A 1003 -31.05 -0.83 -1.21
N ASN A 1004 -29.89 -0.34 -1.67
CA ASN A 1004 -29.48 -0.42 -3.08
C ASN A 1004 -29.34 -1.90 -3.48
N ILE A 1005 -30.07 -2.34 -4.52
CA ILE A 1005 -30.00 -3.72 -5.04
C ILE A 1005 -28.59 -3.98 -5.58
N ASN A 1006 -27.84 -4.87 -4.93
CA ASN A 1006 -26.54 -5.33 -5.41
C ASN A 1006 -26.72 -6.63 -6.21
N VAL A 1007 -26.75 -6.51 -7.55
CA VAL A 1007 -26.97 -7.65 -8.47
C VAL A 1007 -25.88 -8.72 -8.34
N THR A 1008 -24.64 -8.32 -8.06
CA THR A 1008 -23.52 -9.25 -7.84
C THR A 1008 -23.71 -10.05 -6.55
N GLN A 1009 -24.07 -9.38 -5.46
CA GLN A 1009 -24.34 -10.02 -4.17
C GLN A 1009 -25.57 -10.93 -4.24
N TRP A 1010 -26.62 -10.50 -4.94
CA TRP A 1010 -27.81 -11.31 -5.19
C TRP A 1010 -27.50 -12.57 -6.01
N SER A 1011 -26.80 -12.43 -7.15
CA SER A 1011 -26.38 -13.57 -7.98
C SER A 1011 -25.57 -14.57 -7.16
N ARG A 1012 -24.60 -14.11 -6.36
CA ARG A 1012 -23.86 -14.97 -5.41
C ARG A 1012 -24.76 -15.65 -4.39
N GLY A 1013 -25.77 -14.96 -3.86
CA GLY A 1013 -26.77 -15.53 -2.95
C GLY A 1013 -27.57 -16.68 -3.58
N VAL A 1014 -27.95 -16.54 -4.86
CA VAL A 1014 -28.61 -17.60 -5.63
C VAL A 1014 -27.69 -18.81 -5.79
N HIS A 1015 -26.43 -18.61 -6.17
CA HIS A 1015 -25.43 -19.68 -6.29
C HIS A 1015 -25.21 -20.42 -4.96
N ARG A 1016 -25.08 -19.70 -3.84
CA ARG A 1016 -24.95 -20.28 -2.49
C ARG A 1016 -26.18 -21.10 -2.09
N SER A 1017 -27.39 -20.61 -2.38
CA SER A 1017 -28.64 -21.34 -2.13
C SER A 1017 -28.70 -22.66 -2.93
N CYS A 1018 -28.25 -22.64 -4.19
CA CYS A 1018 -28.14 -23.83 -5.02
C CYS A 1018 -27.10 -24.84 -4.47
N ASN A 1019 -25.96 -24.37 -3.97
CA ASN A 1019 -24.94 -25.22 -3.38
C ASN A 1019 -25.42 -25.87 -2.06
N ASN A 1020 -26.16 -25.12 -1.24
CA ASN A 1020 -26.80 -25.64 -0.04
C ASN A 1020 -27.80 -26.76 -0.36
N LEU A 1021 -28.59 -26.58 -1.43
CA LEU A 1021 -29.51 -27.60 -1.91
C LEU A 1021 -28.78 -28.83 -2.47
N ALA A 1022 -27.71 -28.62 -3.24
CA ALA A 1022 -26.89 -29.70 -3.78
C ALA A 1022 -26.28 -30.56 -2.66
N LEU A 1023 -25.84 -29.95 -1.56
CA LEU A 1023 -25.39 -30.66 -0.36
C LEU A 1023 -26.50 -31.53 0.24
N LEU A 1024 -27.73 -31.00 0.37
CA LEU A 1024 -28.85 -31.74 0.94
C LEU A 1024 -29.23 -32.95 0.09
N LEU A 1025 -29.34 -32.79 -1.23
CA LEU A 1025 -29.78 -33.87 -2.13
C LEU A 1025 -28.68 -34.90 -2.39
N SER A 1026 -27.42 -34.47 -2.53
CA SER A 1026 -26.29 -35.40 -2.70
C SER A 1026 -25.84 -36.07 -1.40
N GLN A 1027 -26.12 -35.45 -0.25
CA GLN A 1027 -25.69 -35.85 1.10
C GLN A 1027 -24.17 -36.03 1.23
N ASN A 1028 -23.39 -35.42 0.34
CA ASN A 1028 -21.95 -35.66 0.26
C ASN A 1028 -21.21 -34.34 -0.01
N LEU A 1029 -20.79 -33.68 1.07
CA LEU A 1029 -20.16 -32.36 1.01
C LEU A 1029 -18.89 -32.35 0.13
N PRO A 1030 -17.95 -33.30 0.23
CA PRO A 1030 -16.78 -33.34 -0.64
C PRO A 1030 -17.07 -33.27 -2.15
N LEU A 1031 -18.19 -33.85 -2.62
CA LEU A 1031 -18.57 -33.81 -4.04
C LEU A 1031 -19.02 -32.42 -4.50
N VAL A 1032 -19.69 -31.68 -3.60
CA VAL A 1032 -20.14 -30.31 -3.86
C VAL A 1032 -19.02 -29.30 -3.63
N PHE A 1033 -18.06 -29.62 -2.76
CA PHE A 1033 -17.03 -28.69 -2.28
C PHE A 1033 -15.89 -28.45 -3.27
N SER A 1034 -15.40 -29.49 -3.97
CA SER A 1034 -14.22 -29.37 -4.84
C SER A 1034 -14.35 -28.43 -6.05
N PRO A 1035 -15.50 -28.27 -6.73
CA PRO A 1035 -15.61 -27.36 -7.87
C PRO A 1035 -15.85 -25.88 -7.50
N LEU A 1036 -16.02 -25.56 -6.22
CA LEU A 1036 -16.42 -24.23 -5.75
C LEU A 1036 -15.23 -23.28 -5.54
N ASN A 1037 -15.49 -21.98 -5.64
CA ASN A 1037 -14.50 -20.97 -5.24
C ASN A 1037 -14.42 -20.84 -3.71
N GLN A 1038 -13.37 -20.20 -3.19
CA GLN A 1038 -13.13 -20.09 -1.74
C GLN A 1038 -14.28 -19.42 -0.97
N ASP A 1039 -14.96 -18.45 -1.59
CA ASP A 1039 -16.06 -17.70 -0.97
C ASP A 1039 -17.32 -18.59 -0.82
N GLU A 1040 -17.59 -19.42 -1.82
CA GLU A 1040 -18.65 -20.44 -1.81
C GLU A 1040 -18.33 -21.60 -0.87
N GLN A 1041 -17.07 -22.04 -0.82
CA GLN A 1041 -16.58 -23.07 0.11
C GLN A 1041 -16.79 -22.65 1.56
N SER A 1042 -16.40 -21.40 1.90
CA SER A 1042 -16.61 -20.81 3.22
C SER A 1042 -18.09 -20.82 3.62
N SER A 1043 -18.96 -20.32 2.74
CA SER A 1043 -20.41 -20.31 2.99
C SER A 1043 -20.99 -21.71 3.16
N LEU A 1044 -20.55 -22.68 2.37
CA LEU A 1044 -21.05 -24.06 2.41
C LEU A 1044 -20.63 -24.79 3.69
N LEU A 1045 -19.40 -24.56 4.17
CA LEU A 1045 -18.89 -25.11 5.43
C LEU A 1045 -19.65 -24.56 6.64
N ILE A 1046 -19.95 -23.27 6.65
CA ILE A 1046 -20.76 -22.63 7.71
C ILE A 1046 -22.18 -23.19 7.69
N TYR A 1047 -22.79 -23.32 6.50
CA TYR A 1047 -24.13 -23.87 6.37
C TYR A 1047 -24.20 -25.33 6.84
N ALA A 1048 -23.22 -26.16 6.46
CA ALA A 1048 -23.18 -27.59 6.77
C ALA A 1048 -23.31 -27.91 8.27
N VAL A 1049 -22.71 -27.09 9.14
CA VAL A 1049 -22.75 -27.28 10.61
C VAL A 1049 -23.83 -26.45 11.30
N SER A 1050 -24.64 -25.70 10.55
CA SER A 1050 -25.70 -24.83 11.07
C SER A 1050 -26.97 -25.59 11.45
N ASP A 1051 -27.77 -25.02 12.35
CA ASP A 1051 -29.08 -25.60 12.69
C ASP A 1051 -30.06 -25.55 11.51
N ARG A 1052 -29.90 -24.59 10.58
CA ARG A 1052 -30.72 -24.51 9.36
C ARG A 1052 -30.55 -25.76 8.50
N CYS A 1053 -29.31 -26.20 8.30
CA CYS A 1053 -29.03 -27.42 7.54
C CYS A 1053 -29.59 -28.66 8.23
N LEU A 1054 -29.38 -28.80 9.55
CA LEU A 1054 -29.92 -29.94 10.31
C LEU A 1054 -31.46 -29.98 10.29
N THR A 1055 -32.13 -28.85 10.44
CA THR A 1055 -33.59 -28.76 10.34
C THR A 1055 -34.08 -29.15 8.95
N ALA A 1056 -33.41 -28.67 7.89
CA ALA A 1056 -33.75 -29.04 6.51
C ALA A 1056 -33.57 -30.55 6.26
N ARG A 1057 -32.43 -31.13 6.71
CA ARG A 1057 -32.16 -32.57 6.63
C ARG A 1057 -33.22 -33.39 7.35
N ARG A 1058 -33.60 -32.98 8.57
CA ARG A 1058 -34.67 -33.65 9.35
C ARG A 1058 -36.01 -33.57 8.65
N ASN A 1059 -36.39 -32.40 8.14
CA ASN A 1059 -37.66 -32.21 7.45
C ASN A 1059 -37.78 -33.00 6.14
N LEU A 1060 -36.64 -33.28 5.49
CA LEU A 1060 -36.55 -34.13 4.31
C LEU A 1060 -36.41 -35.63 4.65
N GLY A 1061 -36.26 -36.01 5.93
CA GLY A 1061 -36.03 -37.40 6.32
C GLY A 1061 -34.65 -37.93 5.93
N LEU A 1062 -33.65 -37.04 5.83
CA LEU A 1062 -32.26 -37.37 5.46
C LEU A 1062 -31.33 -37.42 6.67
N SER A 1063 -31.88 -37.18 7.87
CA SER A 1063 -31.14 -37.21 9.14
C SER A 1063 -30.77 -38.63 9.52
N ILE A 1064 -29.56 -38.83 10.06
CA ILE A 1064 -29.10 -40.15 10.52
C ILE A 1064 -29.93 -40.66 11.73
N ASP A 1065 -30.49 -39.74 12.51
CA ASP A 1065 -31.31 -40.02 13.71
C ASP A 1065 -32.73 -40.55 13.45
N VAL A 1066 -33.19 -40.55 12.19
CA VAL A 1066 -34.60 -40.70 11.82
C VAL A 1066 -34.76 -41.84 10.82
#